data_AF-A0A8T4T817-F1
#
_entry.id   AF-A0A8T4T817-F1
#
_cell.length_a   1.000
_cell.length_b   1.000
_cell.length_c   1.000
_cell.angle_alpha   90.00
_cell.angle_beta   90.00
_cell.angle_gamma   90.00
#
_symmetry.space_group_name_H-M   'P 1'
#
loop_
_entity.id
_entity.type
_entity.pdbx_description
1 polymer ?
#
loop_
_entity_poly.entity_id
_entity_poly.type
_entity_poly.pdbx_seq_one_letter_code
_entity_poly.pdbx_strand_id
1 'polypeptide(L)'
;MILSKSIFLILILLNLNILVNAVSNDVFVDAKVNATYKLELLELTADADKKLQILHQENINDPILENIFEKMKAEIKEGGFSDIISVIKDQYGSNPEKLNQIYRYISVTNKKTDLYLSEYSKVKDLHKELNSRIDYIYEVNNLMIFIEQEVSKYSDNEEIVTNKERESLELTKKYFDDDKYDLAKSTLTDIKVQIDIRALGTLYTSKQIINKLENDGFSVALINDIFDSGVDEISVAYFDEILEDPKVAGDQEFYYFIQNISLKFENKSRNSFEGIDYISIKSIASNIDYISTQIYRINQTMGTVQVKLNSYQFKGINISMAENEFKKAITSFDQERYDEAESTLNKANSDLELEATRMAVRKVLSKESINLLSKYKTHSIVLVILLIIFGPILLRRLRISINKKKLDNLNIEYDVLLELLRKAQIDRYQKGVIDHAIYQIKLDQYTEKISTIKSKIPVINDIIKRLNKNPTITEKIYFKFSGFIVKVFHVRNKKKKIFHKKLVKIKNSNLSEYFSYRKKDFISLAVVIILWALINNIMQPVITFVKFAVAFSFMAFFITLVYFMIRKFGIILLLLLLGVFLIKSLPDLNGLGTKAYLIVLITGGIFELMQYIIYKLKIKNPVDIILVTVINLAFIPLWTGLLLSARIVASRWMDILNLILIDFFVGLIGALIAFVLWFHLRTTKFIVKYKYGS
;
A
#
# COMPACT_ATOMS: atom_id res chain seq x y z
N MET A 1 -47.55 9.87 124.23
CA MET A 1 -46.71 11.06 123.94
C MET A 1 -45.44 10.77 123.13
N ILE A 2 -45.20 9.53 122.67
CA ILE A 2 -44.07 9.17 121.77
C ILE A 2 -44.51 8.97 120.32
N LEU A 3 -45.83 8.89 120.02
CA LEU A 3 -46.32 8.67 118.65
C LEU A 3 -46.55 9.93 117.80
N SER A 4 -46.50 11.15 118.35
CA SER A 4 -46.76 12.38 117.55
C SER A 4 -45.50 13.09 117.05
N LYS A 5 -44.29 12.65 117.45
CA LYS A 5 -43.02 13.21 116.95
C LYS A 5 -42.46 12.44 115.73
N SER A 6 -42.85 11.19 115.54
CA SER A 6 -42.35 10.36 114.43
C SER A 6 -43.08 10.61 113.10
N ILE A 7 -44.36 10.99 113.14
CA ILE A 7 -45.16 11.28 111.92
C ILE A 7 -44.81 12.65 111.33
N PHE A 8 -44.42 13.62 112.17
CA PHE A 8 -44.02 14.96 111.73
C PHE A 8 -42.62 14.96 111.07
N LEU A 9 -41.72 14.07 111.49
CA LEU A 9 -40.37 13.94 110.90
C LEU A 9 -40.40 13.24 109.53
N ILE A 10 -41.31 12.28 109.33
CA ILE A 10 -41.47 11.54 108.06
C ILE A 10 -42.13 12.42 106.99
N LEU A 11 -43.09 13.28 107.35
CA LEU A 11 -43.71 14.24 106.42
C LEU A 11 -42.76 15.38 105.99
N ILE A 12 -41.83 15.78 106.86
CA ILE A 12 -40.78 16.76 106.52
C ILE A 12 -39.71 16.14 105.61
N LEU A 13 -39.33 14.87 105.84
CA LEU A 13 -38.38 14.15 104.99
C LEU A 13 -38.96 13.78 103.61
N LEU A 14 -40.26 13.49 103.50
CA LEU A 14 -40.90 13.26 102.19
C LEU A 14 -41.09 14.54 101.38
N ASN A 15 -41.40 15.69 102.01
CA ASN A 15 -41.50 16.97 101.29
C ASN A 15 -40.13 17.55 100.89
N LEU A 16 -39.06 17.30 101.67
CA LEU A 16 -37.70 17.70 101.27
C LEU A 16 -37.16 16.86 100.11
N ASN A 17 -37.51 15.57 100.00
CA ASN A 17 -37.02 14.73 98.91
C ASN A 17 -37.74 14.99 97.57
N ILE A 18 -39.00 15.47 97.61
CA ILE A 18 -39.75 15.88 96.42
C ILE A 18 -39.34 17.30 95.97
N LEU A 19 -39.04 18.22 96.91
CA LEU A 19 -38.56 19.56 96.56
C LEU A 19 -37.10 19.56 96.08
N VAL A 20 -36.24 18.68 96.62
CA VAL A 20 -34.84 18.55 96.17
C VAL A 20 -34.73 17.79 94.85
N ASN A 21 -35.61 16.83 94.53
CA ASN A 21 -35.61 16.19 93.20
C ASN A 21 -36.32 17.01 92.11
N ALA A 22 -37.27 17.89 92.44
CA ALA A 22 -37.88 18.79 91.46
C ALA A 22 -37.03 20.04 91.17
N VAL A 23 -36.32 20.59 92.16
CA VAL A 23 -35.49 21.79 91.98
C VAL A 23 -34.04 21.45 91.58
N SER A 24 -33.56 20.22 91.79
CA SER A 24 -32.24 19.82 91.28
C SER A 24 -32.27 19.26 89.85
N ASN A 25 -33.35 18.61 89.39
CA ASN A 25 -33.36 18.09 88.02
C ASN A 25 -33.53 19.18 86.96
N ASP A 26 -34.42 20.16 87.11
CA ASP A 26 -34.57 21.21 86.08
C ASP A 26 -33.36 22.15 86.02
N VAL A 27 -32.76 22.50 87.16
CA VAL A 27 -31.58 23.38 87.22
C VAL A 27 -30.30 22.66 86.79
N PHE A 28 -30.13 21.36 87.08
CA PHE A 28 -28.99 20.59 86.57
C PHE A 28 -29.16 20.16 85.11
N VAL A 29 -30.38 19.91 84.63
CA VAL A 29 -30.63 19.63 83.21
C VAL A 29 -30.35 20.89 82.39
N ASP A 30 -30.85 22.06 82.78
CA ASP A 30 -30.55 23.33 82.10
C ASP A 30 -29.05 23.67 82.17
N ALA A 31 -28.38 23.47 83.31
CA ALA A 31 -26.93 23.71 83.41
C ALA A 31 -26.09 22.73 82.56
N LYS A 32 -26.50 21.46 82.47
CA LYS A 32 -25.84 20.44 81.66
C LYS A 32 -26.08 20.65 80.16
N VAL A 33 -27.29 21.03 79.77
CA VAL A 33 -27.66 21.40 78.40
C VAL A 33 -26.90 22.66 77.97
N ASN A 34 -26.84 23.68 78.83
CA ASN A 34 -26.08 24.91 78.60
C ASN A 34 -24.56 24.66 78.50
N ALA A 35 -23.99 23.80 79.34
CA ALA A 35 -22.58 23.40 79.23
C ALA A 35 -22.28 22.62 77.92
N THR A 36 -23.24 21.83 77.43
CA THR A 36 -23.10 21.07 76.17
C THR A 36 -23.08 21.99 74.96
N TYR A 37 -24.00 22.95 74.85
CA TYR A 37 -24.00 23.92 73.75
C TYR A 37 -22.77 24.83 73.74
N LYS A 38 -22.29 25.23 74.92
CA LYS A 38 -21.03 25.99 75.05
C LYS A 38 -19.81 25.19 74.57
N LEU A 39 -19.82 23.88 74.77
CA LEU A 39 -18.77 22.99 74.30
C LEU A 39 -18.79 22.87 72.78
N GLU A 40 -19.96 22.57 72.22
CA GLU A 40 -20.15 22.38 70.78
C GLU A 40 -19.80 23.66 70.03
N LEU A 41 -20.07 24.83 70.60
CA LEU A 41 -19.68 26.12 70.04
C LEU A 41 -18.15 26.32 69.97
N LEU A 42 -17.40 25.85 70.98
CA LEU A 42 -15.92 25.83 70.94
C LEU A 42 -15.41 24.82 69.91
N GLU A 43 -16.07 23.68 69.76
CA GLU A 43 -15.73 22.66 68.75
C GLU A 43 -15.97 23.18 67.33
N LEU A 44 -17.10 23.84 67.06
CA LEU A 44 -17.42 24.43 65.75
C LEU A 44 -16.43 25.53 65.36
N THR A 45 -16.03 26.38 66.32
CA THR A 45 -15.03 27.43 66.06
C THR A 45 -13.62 26.90 65.91
N ALA A 46 -13.22 25.87 66.68
CA ALA A 46 -11.93 25.21 66.49
C ALA A 46 -11.85 24.43 65.16
N ASP A 47 -12.95 23.81 64.73
CA ASP A 47 -13.05 23.15 63.41
C ASP A 47 -12.91 24.17 62.27
N ALA A 48 -13.60 25.31 62.37
CA ALA A 48 -13.48 26.41 61.39
C ALA A 48 -12.04 26.96 61.32
N ASP A 49 -11.40 27.21 62.46
CA ASP A 49 -10.00 27.68 62.53
C ASP A 49 -9.04 26.68 61.87
N LYS A 50 -9.22 25.39 62.18
CA LYS A 50 -8.41 24.32 61.60
C LYS A 50 -8.59 24.24 60.08
N LYS A 51 -9.82 24.34 59.57
CA LYS A 51 -10.11 24.32 58.12
C LYS A 51 -9.52 25.52 57.40
N LEU A 52 -9.60 26.71 57.98
CA LEU A 52 -8.93 27.91 57.46
C LEU A 52 -7.41 27.75 57.43
N GLN A 53 -6.81 27.19 58.49
CA GLN A 53 -5.37 26.90 58.50
C GLN A 53 -4.96 25.92 57.41
N ILE A 54 -5.79 24.90 57.12
CA ILE A 54 -5.55 23.96 56.01
C ILE A 54 -5.62 24.69 54.66
N LEU A 55 -6.64 25.52 54.43
CA LEU A 55 -6.77 26.29 53.20
C LEU A 55 -5.60 27.26 52.98
N HIS A 56 -5.13 27.94 54.04
CA HIS A 56 -3.93 28.77 53.98
C HIS A 56 -2.67 27.97 53.62
N GLN A 57 -2.54 26.72 54.10
CA GLN A 57 -1.44 25.83 53.70
C GLN A 57 -1.53 25.43 52.22
N GLU A 58 -2.74 25.37 51.67
CA GLU A 58 -3.02 25.14 50.25
C GLU A 58 -2.94 26.44 49.40
N ASN A 59 -2.53 27.57 50.00
CA ASN A 59 -2.50 28.92 49.40
C ASN A 59 -3.87 29.48 48.98
N ILE A 60 -4.95 29.02 49.60
CA ILE A 60 -6.31 29.54 49.38
C ILE A 60 -6.62 30.57 50.49
N ASN A 61 -6.74 31.84 50.14
CA ASN A 61 -6.89 32.96 51.08
C ASN A 61 -8.22 33.72 50.88
N ASP A 62 -9.38 33.05 50.96
CA ASP A 62 -10.69 33.67 50.70
C ASP A 62 -11.11 34.68 51.81
N PRO A 63 -11.26 35.99 51.49
CA PRO A 63 -11.64 37.02 52.46
C PRO A 63 -13.06 36.86 53.02
N ILE A 64 -13.96 36.18 52.32
CA ILE A 64 -15.32 35.87 52.76
C ILE A 64 -15.26 34.80 53.85
N LEU A 65 -14.41 33.77 53.70
CA LEU A 65 -14.21 32.76 54.76
C LEU A 65 -13.65 33.40 56.03
N GLU A 66 -12.65 34.28 55.89
CA GLU A 66 -12.10 35.07 57.01
C GLU A 66 -13.16 35.95 57.67
N ASN A 67 -14.02 36.60 56.89
CA ASN A 67 -15.12 37.41 57.42
C ASN A 67 -16.19 36.55 58.12
N ILE A 68 -16.56 35.39 57.58
CA ILE A 68 -17.49 34.45 58.24
C ILE A 68 -16.90 34.00 59.58
N PHE A 69 -15.61 33.67 59.61
CA PHE A 69 -14.93 33.26 60.83
C PHE A 69 -14.78 34.39 61.85
N GLU A 70 -14.50 35.63 61.42
CA GLU A 70 -14.49 36.80 62.31
C GLU A 70 -15.89 37.13 62.83
N LYS A 71 -16.97 36.95 62.04
CA LYS A 71 -18.36 37.02 62.52
C LYS A 71 -18.66 35.94 63.56
N MET A 72 -18.18 34.70 63.34
CA MET A 72 -18.28 33.63 64.35
C MET A 72 -17.57 34.05 65.65
N LYS A 73 -16.36 34.65 65.58
CA LYS A 73 -15.66 35.17 66.76
C LYS A 73 -16.38 36.35 67.43
N ALA A 74 -17.03 37.22 66.64
CA ALA A 74 -17.74 38.40 67.14
C ALA A 74 -19.01 38.03 67.90
N GLU A 75 -19.81 37.08 67.37
CA GLU A 75 -21.01 36.55 68.05
C GLU A 75 -20.65 35.91 69.41
N ILE A 76 -19.43 35.37 69.54
CA ILE A 76 -18.90 34.85 70.81
C ILE A 76 -18.45 35.96 71.76
N LYS A 77 -17.90 37.06 71.23
CA LYS A 77 -17.41 38.20 72.03
C LYS A 77 -18.55 39.08 72.58
N GLU A 78 -19.64 39.25 71.85
CA GLU A 78 -20.79 40.09 72.26
C GLU A 78 -21.69 39.40 73.29
N GLY A 79 -21.63 38.07 73.38
CA GLY A 79 -22.19 37.30 74.49
C GLY A 79 -21.37 37.41 75.77
N GLY A 80 -21.93 36.94 76.89
CA GLY A 80 -21.24 36.89 78.21
C GLY A 80 -20.03 35.94 78.27
N PHE A 81 -19.40 35.64 77.13
CA PHE A 81 -18.30 34.71 76.92
C PHE A 81 -16.92 35.41 76.81
N SER A 82 -16.89 36.73 76.61
CA SER A 82 -15.68 37.58 76.73
C SER A 82 -14.91 37.31 78.03
N ASP A 83 -15.66 37.16 79.14
CA ASP A 83 -15.10 36.91 80.47
C ASP A 83 -14.46 35.52 80.61
N ILE A 84 -14.89 34.55 79.78
CA ILE A 84 -14.36 33.19 79.79
C ILE A 84 -13.08 33.12 78.94
N ILE A 85 -13.05 33.78 77.77
CA ILE A 85 -11.87 33.83 76.89
C ILE A 85 -10.73 34.62 77.53
N SER A 86 -10.99 35.74 78.22
CA SER A 86 -9.94 36.50 78.91
C SER A 86 -9.28 35.69 80.02
N VAL A 87 -10.07 34.97 80.83
CA VAL A 87 -9.59 34.08 81.89
C VAL A 87 -8.82 32.89 81.32
N ILE A 88 -9.26 32.30 80.21
CA ILE A 88 -8.55 31.19 79.54
C ILE A 88 -7.21 31.65 78.95
N LYS A 89 -7.19 32.84 78.33
CA LYS A 89 -6.02 33.39 77.64
C LYS A 89 -4.95 33.90 78.60
N ASP A 90 -5.34 34.53 79.71
CA ASP A 90 -4.39 35.01 80.74
C ASP A 90 -3.80 33.88 81.58
N GLN A 91 -4.50 32.75 81.71
CA GLN A 91 -4.15 31.76 82.73
C GLN A 91 -3.51 30.48 82.17
N TYR A 92 -3.71 30.09 80.89
CA TYR A 92 -3.38 28.71 80.49
C TYR A 92 -2.65 28.44 79.16
N GLY A 93 -2.67 29.33 78.16
CA GLY A 93 -1.97 29.12 76.88
C GLY A 93 -2.40 27.85 76.10
N SER A 94 -1.95 27.71 74.85
CA SER A 94 -2.42 26.75 73.83
C SER A 94 -2.11 25.26 74.12
N ASN A 95 -2.65 24.67 75.20
CA ASN A 95 -2.43 23.26 75.56
C ASN A 95 -3.76 22.45 75.62
N PRO A 96 -3.91 21.37 74.80
CA PRO A 96 -5.14 20.59 74.70
C PRO A 96 -5.56 19.81 75.97
N GLU A 97 -4.65 19.42 76.87
CA GLU A 97 -5.04 18.75 78.13
C GLU A 97 -5.72 19.72 79.12
N LYS A 98 -5.42 21.01 79.00
CA LYS A 98 -6.03 22.06 79.84
C LYS A 98 -7.42 22.45 79.36
N LEU A 99 -7.78 22.16 78.11
CA LEU A 99 -9.16 22.29 77.62
C LEU A 99 -10.09 21.49 78.53
N ASN A 100 -9.77 20.24 78.85
CA ASN A 100 -10.54 19.39 79.77
C ASN A 100 -10.74 19.97 81.20
N GLN A 101 -9.93 20.92 81.65
CA GLN A 101 -10.15 21.63 82.91
C GLN A 101 -11.12 22.81 82.74
N ILE A 102 -11.16 23.44 81.56
CA ILE A 102 -12.17 24.42 81.16
C ILE A 102 -13.58 23.78 81.15
N TYR A 103 -13.70 22.50 80.77
CA TYR A 103 -14.95 21.70 80.85
C TYR A 103 -15.59 21.70 82.25
N ARG A 104 -14.79 21.83 83.33
CA ARG A 104 -15.30 21.83 84.71
C ARG A 104 -15.70 23.21 85.24
N TYR A 105 -15.14 24.28 84.67
CA TYR A 105 -15.38 25.65 85.15
C TYR A 105 -16.65 26.27 84.55
N ILE A 106 -16.98 25.89 83.31
CA ILE A 106 -18.11 26.45 82.54
C ILE A 106 -19.49 26.04 83.08
N SER A 107 -19.58 24.94 83.85
CA SER A 107 -20.86 24.41 84.35
C SER A 107 -21.52 25.20 85.50
N VAL A 108 -20.88 26.26 86.02
CA VAL A 108 -21.30 26.91 87.29
C VAL A 108 -21.97 28.28 87.10
N THR A 109 -21.92 28.91 85.93
CA THR A 109 -22.49 30.26 85.74
C THR A 109 -23.86 30.23 85.07
N ASN A 110 -24.91 30.44 85.89
CA ASN A 110 -26.31 30.37 85.49
C ASN A 110 -26.97 31.76 85.57
N LYS A 111 -27.35 32.36 84.42
CA LYS A 111 -28.43 33.38 84.29
C LYS A 111 -28.77 33.90 82.87
N LYS A 112 -28.37 33.24 81.78
CA LYS A 112 -28.64 33.72 80.40
C LYS A 112 -28.88 32.60 79.36
N THR A 113 -29.69 31.58 79.69
CA THR A 113 -29.89 30.39 78.83
C THR A 113 -30.42 30.72 77.43
N ASP A 114 -31.37 31.65 77.30
CA ASP A 114 -31.93 32.06 76.00
C ASP A 114 -30.93 32.80 75.10
N LEU A 115 -29.99 33.54 75.70
CA LEU A 115 -28.94 34.24 74.97
C LEU A 115 -27.97 33.23 74.32
N TYR A 116 -27.58 32.21 75.07
CA TYR A 116 -26.66 31.16 74.60
C TYR A 116 -27.27 30.27 73.50
N LEU A 117 -28.57 29.97 73.57
CA LEU A 117 -29.25 29.23 72.51
C LEU A 117 -29.31 30.02 71.20
N SER A 118 -29.52 31.35 71.28
CA SER A 118 -29.47 32.23 70.13
C SER A 118 -28.07 32.32 69.52
N GLU A 119 -27.03 32.48 70.35
CA GLU A 119 -25.62 32.49 69.94
C GLU A 119 -25.22 31.17 69.28
N TYR A 120 -25.57 30.02 69.88
CA TYR A 120 -25.31 28.69 69.33
C TYR A 120 -25.96 28.49 67.96
N SER A 121 -27.24 28.86 67.80
CA SER A 121 -27.93 28.75 66.50
C SER A 121 -27.22 29.57 65.42
N LYS A 122 -26.85 30.82 65.72
CA LYS A 122 -26.14 31.69 64.77
C LYS A 122 -24.76 31.17 64.40
N VAL A 123 -23.96 30.73 65.38
CA VAL A 123 -22.61 30.19 65.12
C VAL A 123 -22.71 28.88 64.32
N LYS A 124 -23.73 28.06 64.57
CA LYS A 124 -24.00 26.85 63.80
C LYS A 124 -24.39 27.16 62.34
N ASP A 125 -25.23 28.16 62.13
CA ASP A 125 -25.60 28.61 60.78
C ASP A 125 -24.39 29.19 60.04
N LEU A 126 -23.55 29.99 60.70
CA LEU A 126 -22.29 30.51 60.15
C LEU A 126 -21.28 29.39 59.86
N HIS A 127 -21.17 28.37 60.71
CA HIS A 127 -20.32 27.20 60.46
C HIS A 127 -20.81 26.40 59.25
N LYS A 128 -22.12 26.25 59.09
CA LYS A 128 -22.72 25.64 57.89
C LYS A 128 -22.44 26.46 56.64
N GLU A 129 -22.56 27.79 56.72
CA GLU A 129 -22.22 28.72 55.63
C GLU A 129 -20.73 28.60 55.26
N LEU A 130 -19.84 28.56 56.26
CA LEU A 130 -18.41 28.35 56.09
C LEU A 130 -18.13 27.03 55.37
N ASN A 131 -18.69 25.91 55.82
CA ASN A 131 -18.50 24.61 55.16
C ASN A 131 -19.03 24.62 53.73
N SER A 132 -20.21 25.20 53.49
CA SER A 132 -20.77 25.31 52.14
C SER A 132 -19.87 26.13 51.21
N ARG A 133 -19.21 27.17 51.72
CA ARG A 133 -18.26 27.97 50.95
C ARG A 133 -16.96 27.21 50.68
N ILE A 134 -16.46 26.46 51.64
CA ILE A 134 -15.28 25.59 51.48
C ILE A 134 -15.55 24.51 50.41
N ASP A 135 -16.70 23.83 50.50
CA ASP A 135 -17.12 22.82 49.54
C ASP A 135 -17.19 23.41 48.12
N TYR A 136 -17.72 24.64 47.98
CA TYR A 136 -17.77 25.34 46.70
C TYR A 136 -16.37 25.67 46.15
N ILE A 137 -15.44 26.14 46.97
CA ILE A 137 -14.06 26.42 46.53
C ILE A 137 -13.39 25.13 46.04
N TYR A 138 -13.54 24.02 46.77
CA TYR A 138 -13.03 22.72 46.32
C TYR A 138 -13.71 22.22 45.05
N GLU A 139 -15.01 22.46 44.87
CA GLU A 139 -15.72 22.15 43.61
C GLU A 139 -15.09 22.90 42.43
N VAL A 140 -14.85 24.21 42.57
CA VAL A 140 -14.24 25.04 41.52
C VAL A 140 -12.80 24.60 41.24
N ASN A 141 -12.02 24.29 42.28
CA ASN A 141 -10.65 23.82 42.11
C ASN A 141 -10.59 22.46 41.40
N ASN A 142 -11.46 21.52 41.78
CA ASN A 142 -11.55 20.22 41.12
C ASN A 142 -11.96 20.35 39.65
N LEU A 143 -12.91 21.23 39.34
CA LEU A 143 -13.29 21.54 37.96
C LEU A 143 -12.10 22.14 37.20
N MET A 144 -11.33 23.06 37.81
CA MET A 144 -10.14 23.64 37.18
C MET A 144 -9.11 22.57 36.83
N ILE A 145 -8.77 21.69 37.77
CA ILE A 145 -7.83 20.57 37.54
C ILE A 145 -8.32 19.66 36.41
N PHE A 146 -9.62 19.34 36.39
CA PHE A 146 -10.20 18.53 35.33
C PHE A 146 -10.09 19.21 33.95
N ILE A 147 -10.45 20.49 33.86
CA ILE A 147 -10.37 21.25 32.59
C ILE A 147 -8.92 21.44 32.15
N GLU A 148 -7.97 21.65 33.07
CA GLU A 148 -6.55 21.66 32.75
C GLU A 148 -6.08 20.35 32.13
N GLN A 149 -6.50 19.22 32.69
CA GLN A 149 -6.19 17.90 32.14
C GLN A 149 -6.78 17.71 30.74
N GLU A 150 -8.05 18.04 30.54
CA GLU A 150 -8.70 17.99 29.22
C GLU A 150 -8.03 18.93 28.21
N VAL A 151 -7.77 20.18 28.57
CA VAL A 151 -7.08 21.15 27.71
C VAL A 151 -5.67 20.67 27.34
N SER A 152 -4.94 20.09 28.31
CA SER A 152 -3.60 19.54 28.08
C SER A 152 -3.60 18.31 27.18
N LYS A 153 -4.60 17.43 27.30
CA LYS A 153 -4.80 16.25 26.43
C LYS A 153 -4.91 16.65 24.96
N TYR A 154 -5.39 17.86 24.68
CA TYR A 154 -5.61 18.40 23.35
C TYR A 154 -4.72 19.60 23.01
N SER A 155 -3.59 19.79 23.71
CA SER A 155 -2.73 20.97 23.55
C SER A 155 -2.24 21.19 22.12
N ASP A 156 -2.09 20.13 21.34
CA ASP A 156 -1.54 20.20 19.98
C ASP A 156 -2.64 20.24 18.89
N ASN A 157 -3.92 20.22 19.28
CA ASN A 157 -5.04 20.17 18.36
C ASN A 157 -5.96 21.41 18.48
N GLU A 158 -5.68 22.42 17.66
CA GLU A 158 -6.45 23.68 17.61
C GLU A 158 -7.92 23.49 17.19
N GLU A 159 -8.27 22.35 16.58
CA GLU A 159 -9.66 22.00 16.26
C GLU A 159 -10.48 21.79 17.55
N ILE A 160 -9.85 21.26 18.60
CA ILE A 160 -10.51 20.88 19.87
C ILE A 160 -10.34 21.95 20.94
N VAL A 161 -9.15 22.52 21.06
CA VAL A 161 -8.83 23.57 22.03
C VAL A 161 -8.15 24.70 21.27
N THR A 162 -8.87 25.80 21.10
CA THR A 162 -8.34 27.00 20.48
C THR A 162 -7.48 27.80 21.46
N ASN A 163 -6.71 28.76 20.92
CA ASN A 163 -5.97 29.71 21.75
C ASN A 163 -6.88 30.49 22.71
N LYS A 164 -8.15 30.74 22.33
CA LYS A 164 -9.12 31.41 23.21
C LYS A 164 -9.39 30.61 24.49
N GLU A 165 -9.54 29.28 24.40
CA GLU A 165 -9.77 28.46 25.58
C GLU A 165 -8.52 28.36 26.47
N ARG A 166 -7.32 28.34 25.87
CA ARG A 166 -6.06 28.37 26.64
C ARG A 166 -5.89 29.69 27.40
N GLU A 167 -6.14 30.81 26.72
CA GLU A 167 -6.13 32.13 27.34
C GLU A 167 -7.19 32.27 28.42
N SER A 168 -8.39 31.71 28.18
CA SER A 168 -9.47 31.68 29.17
C SER A 168 -9.09 30.85 30.39
N LEU A 169 -8.43 29.70 30.22
CA LEU A 169 -7.93 28.87 31.31
C LEU A 169 -6.89 29.59 32.18
N GLU A 170 -5.94 30.30 31.56
CA GLU A 170 -4.97 31.13 32.29
C GLU A 170 -5.66 32.30 33.02
N LEU A 171 -6.70 32.89 32.42
CA LEU A 171 -7.51 33.91 33.07
C LEU A 171 -8.29 33.34 34.26
N THR A 172 -8.78 32.11 34.17
CA THR A 172 -9.47 31.43 35.28
C THR A 172 -8.54 31.23 36.47
N LYS A 173 -7.28 30.81 36.25
CA LYS A 173 -6.29 30.69 37.33
C LYS A 173 -6.14 32.02 38.08
N LYS A 174 -6.04 33.12 37.32
CA LYS A 174 -6.01 34.46 37.90
C LYS A 174 -7.29 34.81 38.66
N TYR A 175 -8.47 34.43 38.17
CA TYR A 175 -9.72 34.63 38.92
C TYR A 175 -9.76 33.83 40.22
N PHE A 176 -9.23 32.61 40.21
CA PHE A 176 -9.12 31.78 41.40
C PHE A 176 -8.17 32.42 42.43
N ASP A 177 -6.99 32.88 41.99
CA ASP A 177 -6.01 33.58 42.84
C ASP A 177 -6.53 34.93 43.39
N ASP A 178 -7.43 35.58 42.65
CA ASP A 178 -8.11 36.84 43.02
C ASP A 178 -9.39 36.61 43.89
N ASP A 179 -9.64 35.38 44.35
CA ASP A 179 -10.83 34.96 45.12
C ASP A 179 -12.19 35.16 44.40
N LYS A 180 -12.16 35.24 43.07
CA LYS A 180 -13.34 35.40 42.20
C LYS A 180 -13.86 34.04 41.72
N TYR A 181 -14.18 33.17 42.68
CA TYR A 181 -14.57 31.77 42.41
C TYR A 181 -15.80 31.64 41.49
N ASP A 182 -16.77 32.56 41.54
CA ASP A 182 -17.95 32.53 40.66
C ASP A 182 -17.59 32.79 39.19
N LEU A 183 -16.69 33.76 38.95
CA LEU A 183 -16.17 34.04 37.62
C LEU A 183 -15.29 32.90 37.11
N ALA A 184 -14.47 32.32 37.99
CA ALA A 184 -13.68 31.14 37.68
C ALA A 184 -14.58 29.96 37.26
N LYS A 185 -15.59 29.62 38.07
CA LYS A 185 -16.55 28.55 37.77
C LYS A 185 -17.25 28.78 36.43
N SER A 186 -17.79 29.98 36.21
CA SER A 186 -18.49 30.31 34.96
C SER A 186 -17.58 30.19 33.74
N THR A 187 -16.33 30.64 33.84
CA THR A 187 -15.35 30.56 32.74
C THR A 187 -14.95 29.10 32.46
N LEU A 188 -14.77 28.28 33.50
CA LEU A 188 -14.48 26.84 33.34
C LEU A 188 -15.63 26.09 32.68
N THR A 189 -16.87 26.39 33.08
CA THR A 189 -18.06 25.82 32.44
C THR A 189 -18.13 26.23 30.97
N ASP A 190 -17.88 27.50 30.62
CA ASP A 190 -17.85 27.93 29.21
C ASP A 190 -16.78 27.18 28.40
N ILE A 191 -15.56 27.05 28.92
CA ILE A 191 -14.50 26.26 28.26
C ILE A 191 -14.98 24.83 28.00
N LYS A 192 -15.60 24.20 29.01
CA LYS A 192 -16.09 22.82 28.90
C LYS A 192 -17.20 22.70 27.85
N VAL A 193 -18.19 23.58 27.91
CA VAL A 193 -19.32 23.65 26.97
C VAL A 193 -18.80 23.80 25.53
N GLN A 194 -17.82 24.66 25.27
CA GLN A 194 -17.27 24.83 23.93
C GLN A 194 -16.52 23.59 23.42
N ILE A 195 -15.87 22.82 24.29
CA ILE A 195 -15.21 21.55 23.92
C ILE A 195 -16.27 20.49 23.60
N ASP A 196 -17.29 20.35 24.45
CA ASP A 196 -18.37 19.37 24.29
C ASP A 196 -19.22 19.66 23.05
N ILE A 197 -19.52 20.93 22.76
CA ILE A 197 -20.22 21.34 21.52
C ILE A 197 -19.46 20.87 20.28
N ARG A 198 -18.11 20.92 20.28
CA ARG A 198 -17.31 20.43 19.14
C ARG A 198 -17.36 18.92 18.98
N ALA A 199 -17.35 18.19 20.09
CA ALA A 199 -17.53 16.73 20.06
C ALA A 199 -18.92 16.37 19.51
N LEU A 200 -19.98 17.01 20.03
CA LEU A 200 -21.34 16.81 19.58
C LEU A 200 -21.55 17.24 18.13
N GLY A 201 -20.90 18.32 17.67
CA GLY A 201 -20.93 18.74 16.28
C GLY A 201 -20.28 17.72 15.34
N THR A 202 -19.26 17.01 15.81
CA THR A 202 -18.61 15.92 15.06
C THR A 202 -19.55 14.71 14.92
N LEU A 203 -20.27 14.35 15.99
CA LEU A 203 -21.32 13.32 15.91
C LEU A 203 -22.49 13.77 15.03
N TYR A 204 -22.92 15.03 15.13
CA TYR A 204 -23.98 15.57 14.31
C TYR A 204 -23.66 15.47 12.81
N THR A 205 -22.43 15.85 12.43
CA THR A 205 -21.93 15.68 11.05
C THR A 205 -21.99 14.21 10.62
N SER A 206 -21.60 13.30 11.51
CA SER A 206 -21.68 11.85 11.24
C SER A 206 -23.12 11.39 11.04
N LYS A 207 -24.07 11.93 11.82
CA LYS A 207 -25.50 11.64 11.65
C LYS A 207 -26.04 12.18 10.33
N GLN A 208 -25.60 13.35 9.88
CA GLN A 208 -25.95 13.87 8.55
C GLN A 208 -25.43 12.97 7.42
N ILE A 209 -24.21 12.43 7.54
CA ILE A 209 -23.67 11.45 6.59
C ILE A 209 -24.56 10.20 6.54
N ILE A 210 -24.97 9.67 7.70
CA ILE A 210 -25.86 8.50 7.79
C ILE A 210 -27.20 8.78 7.12
N ASN A 211 -27.86 9.89 7.46
CA ASN A 211 -29.15 10.26 6.89
C ASN A 211 -29.05 10.41 5.37
N LYS A 212 -27.94 10.93 4.86
CA LYS A 212 -27.68 11.04 3.42
C LYS A 212 -27.55 9.66 2.76
N LEU A 213 -26.80 8.73 3.37
CA LEU A 213 -26.67 7.37 2.85
C LEU A 213 -28.03 6.65 2.81
N GLU A 214 -28.84 6.82 3.85
CA GLU A 214 -30.19 6.26 3.93
C GLU A 214 -31.10 6.84 2.83
N ASN A 215 -31.05 8.17 2.62
CA ASN A 215 -31.79 8.84 1.54
C ASN A 215 -31.36 8.39 0.15
N ASP A 216 -30.08 8.05 -0.03
CA ASP A 216 -29.55 7.48 -1.27
C ASP A 216 -29.92 5.99 -1.45
N GLY A 217 -30.61 5.38 -0.48
CA GLY A 217 -31.11 4.02 -0.52
C GLY A 217 -30.10 2.95 -0.09
N PHE A 218 -29.03 3.35 0.61
CA PHE A 218 -28.05 2.40 1.15
C PHE A 218 -28.51 1.85 2.50
N SER A 219 -28.14 0.60 2.79
CA SER A 219 -28.24 0.07 4.14
C SER A 219 -27.23 0.77 5.05
N VAL A 220 -27.68 1.14 6.25
CA VAL A 220 -26.93 1.92 7.23
C VAL A 220 -26.84 1.23 8.59
N ALA A 221 -27.10 -0.08 8.67
CA ALA A 221 -27.17 -0.79 9.95
C ALA A 221 -25.81 -0.79 10.67
N LEU A 222 -24.75 -1.21 10.01
CA LEU A 222 -23.38 -1.21 10.53
C LEU A 222 -22.93 0.19 10.95
N ILE A 223 -23.23 1.22 10.14
CA ILE A 223 -22.81 2.59 10.44
C ILE A 223 -23.63 3.15 11.61
N ASN A 224 -24.91 2.81 11.73
CA ASN A 224 -25.72 3.14 12.90
C ASN A 224 -25.18 2.47 14.16
N ASP A 225 -24.77 1.20 14.12
CA ASP A 225 -24.16 0.51 15.27
C ASP A 225 -22.86 1.21 15.72
N ILE A 226 -22.02 1.63 14.76
CA ILE A 226 -20.79 2.40 15.04
C ILE A 226 -21.13 3.78 15.62
N PHE A 227 -22.18 4.43 15.11
CA PHE A 227 -22.63 5.72 15.61
C PHE A 227 -23.19 5.63 17.03
N ASP A 228 -24.03 4.63 17.31
CA ASP A 228 -24.61 4.38 18.62
C ASP A 228 -23.53 4.07 19.65
N SER A 229 -22.48 3.31 19.28
CA SER A 229 -21.30 3.14 20.13
C SER A 229 -20.64 4.48 20.49
N GLY A 230 -20.66 5.47 19.60
CA GLY A 230 -20.15 6.82 19.91
C GLY A 230 -21.07 7.65 20.77
N VAL A 231 -22.38 7.46 20.64
CA VAL A 231 -23.34 8.04 21.58
C VAL A 231 -23.14 7.43 22.97
N ASP A 232 -22.86 6.14 23.07
CA ASP A 232 -22.64 5.44 24.35
C ASP A 232 -21.35 5.87 25.07
N GLU A 233 -20.34 6.38 24.35
CA GLU A 233 -19.13 7.01 24.93
C GLU A 233 -19.44 8.33 25.64
N ILE A 234 -20.64 8.90 25.46
CA ILE A 234 -21.07 10.09 26.19
C ILE A 234 -21.48 9.65 27.61
N SER A 235 -20.71 10.07 28.60
CA SER A 235 -20.92 9.73 30.01
C SER A 235 -21.82 10.75 30.71
N VAL A 236 -21.32 11.99 30.88
CA VAL A 236 -21.96 13.15 31.48
C VAL A 236 -21.56 14.39 30.68
N ALA A 237 -22.48 15.33 30.48
CA ALA A 237 -22.21 16.61 29.83
C ALA A 237 -23.10 17.70 30.43
N TYR A 238 -22.67 18.96 30.30
CA TYR A 238 -23.42 20.16 30.67
C TYR A 238 -24.54 20.44 29.64
N PHE A 239 -25.47 19.51 29.46
CA PHE A 239 -26.47 19.56 28.39
C PHE A 239 -27.37 20.80 28.48
N ASP A 240 -27.74 21.23 29.68
CA ASP A 240 -28.55 22.42 29.88
C ASP A 240 -27.80 23.66 29.36
N GLU A 241 -26.54 23.84 29.76
CA GLU A 241 -25.68 24.93 29.32
C GLU A 241 -25.33 24.85 27.83
N ILE A 242 -25.16 23.64 27.28
CA ILE A 242 -24.94 23.41 25.85
C ILE A 242 -26.15 23.84 25.03
N LEU A 243 -27.37 23.52 25.48
CA LEU A 243 -28.61 23.88 24.77
C LEU A 243 -28.90 25.38 24.83
N GLU A 244 -28.39 26.07 25.84
CA GLU A 244 -28.46 27.54 25.96
C GLU A 244 -27.40 28.28 25.11
N ASP A 245 -26.34 27.60 24.65
CA ASP A 245 -25.30 28.23 23.83
C ASP A 245 -25.88 28.81 22.52
N PRO A 246 -25.58 30.08 22.17
CA PRO A 246 -26.15 30.72 20.99
C PRO A 246 -25.91 30.00 19.66
N LYS A 247 -24.80 29.25 19.53
CA LYS A 247 -24.51 28.46 18.31
C LYS A 247 -25.44 27.26 18.20
N VAL A 248 -25.79 26.64 19.32
CA VAL A 248 -26.70 25.50 19.37
C VAL A 248 -28.14 25.97 19.23
N ALA A 249 -28.55 26.97 20.02
CA ALA A 249 -29.91 27.52 19.98
C ALA A 249 -30.28 28.15 18.62
N GLY A 250 -29.28 28.63 17.86
CA GLY A 250 -29.46 29.19 16.53
C GLY A 250 -29.68 28.15 15.41
N ASP A 251 -29.31 26.88 15.62
CA ASP A 251 -29.45 25.79 14.66
C ASP A 251 -30.48 24.76 15.18
N GLN A 252 -31.71 24.82 14.65
CA GLN A 252 -32.80 23.96 15.12
C GLN A 252 -32.50 22.46 14.97
N GLU A 253 -31.85 22.05 13.88
CA GLU A 253 -31.57 20.63 13.65
C GLU A 253 -30.51 20.13 14.64
N PHE A 254 -29.47 20.92 14.88
CA PHE A 254 -28.44 20.61 15.85
C PHE A 254 -28.96 20.63 17.28
N TYR A 255 -29.84 21.59 17.62
CA TYR A 255 -30.53 21.65 18.91
C TYR A 255 -31.35 20.38 19.18
N TYR A 256 -32.21 19.96 18.24
CA TYR A 256 -33.01 18.74 18.40
C TYR A 256 -32.14 17.49 18.48
N PHE A 257 -31.03 17.45 17.75
CA PHE A 257 -30.06 16.38 17.84
C PHE A 257 -29.49 16.25 19.27
N ILE A 258 -29.00 17.35 19.84
CA ILE A 258 -28.45 17.37 21.20
C ILE A 258 -29.54 17.04 22.22
N GLN A 259 -30.74 17.59 22.06
CA GLN A 259 -31.88 17.29 22.93
C GLN A 259 -32.19 15.79 22.96
N ASN A 260 -32.25 15.13 21.80
CA ASN A 260 -32.49 13.69 21.72
C ASN A 260 -31.38 12.86 22.37
N ILE A 261 -30.13 13.30 22.29
CA ILE A 261 -29.01 12.67 23.01
C ILE A 261 -29.20 12.86 24.52
N SER A 262 -29.50 14.08 24.98
CA SER A 262 -29.66 14.40 26.41
C SER A 262 -30.72 13.53 27.10
N LEU A 263 -31.84 13.24 26.42
CA LEU A 263 -32.91 12.37 26.92
C LEU A 263 -32.44 10.93 27.21
N LYS A 264 -31.38 10.45 26.54
CA LYS A 264 -30.79 9.13 26.82
C LYS A 264 -30.01 9.10 28.14
N PHE A 265 -29.62 10.26 28.67
CA PHE A 265 -28.72 10.41 29.82
C PHE A 265 -29.36 11.00 31.08
N GLU A 266 -30.65 11.34 31.07
CA GLU A 266 -31.38 11.98 32.20
C GLU A 266 -31.33 11.20 33.54
N ASN A 267 -30.85 9.95 33.56
CA ASN A 267 -30.76 9.11 34.77
C ASN A 267 -29.34 8.91 35.35
N LYS A 268 -28.27 9.48 34.77
CA LYS A 268 -26.91 9.35 35.31
C LYS A 268 -26.60 10.48 36.31
N SER A 269 -25.90 10.13 37.40
CA SER A 269 -25.58 11.04 38.51
C SER A 269 -24.85 12.30 38.03
N ARG A 270 -25.40 13.48 38.34
CA ARG A 270 -24.88 14.81 37.95
C ARG A 270 -23.54 15.20 38.61
N ASN A 271 -22.98 14.35 39.47
CA ASN A 271 -21.87 14.72 40.37
C ASN A 271 -20.51 14.13 39.96
N SER A 272 -20.40 13.42 38.83
CA SER A 272 -19.11 12.98 38.30
C SER A 272 -18.68 13.92 37.18
N PHE A 273 -17.51 14.56 37.34
CA PHE A 273 -16.81 15.29 36.27
C PHE A 273 -16.29 14.31 35.20
N GLU A 274 -17.20 13.58 34.56
CA GLU A 274 -16.90 12.81 33.35
C GLU A 274 -17.29 13.68 32.16
N GLY A 275 -16.44 13.75 31.15
CA GLY A 275 -16.65 14.55 29.94
C GLY A 275 -16.76 13.70 28.69
N ILE A 276 -17.17 14.32 27.58
CA ILE A 276 -17.16 13.67 26.27
C ILE A 276 -15.72 13.44 25.81
N ASP A 277 -15.32 12.18 25.58
CA ASP A 277 -14.01 11.87 25.00
C ASP A 277 -13.96 12.18 23.51
N TYR A 278 -13.57 13.41 23.18
CA TYR A 278 -13.49 13.87 21.80
C TYR A 278 -12.63 12.95 20.91
N ILE A 279 -11.54 12.34 21.41
CA ILE A 279 -10.68 11.46 20.59
C ILE A 279 -11.49 10.27 20.08
N SER A 280 -12.21 9.63 21.00
CA SER A 280 -13.05 8.47 20.71
C SER A 280 -14.16 8.85 19.72
N ILE A 281 -14.84 9.99 19.95
CA ILE A 281 -15.85 10.53 19.02
C ILE A 281 -15.27 10.81 17.63
N LYS A 282 -14.09 11.43 17.54
CA LYS A 282 -13.44 11.73 16.26
C LYS A 282 -13.00 10.47 15.54
N SER A 283 -12.53 9.46 16.26
CA SER A 283 -12.18 8.15 15.70
C SER A 283 -13.41 7.48 15.08
N ILE A 284 -14.54 7.51 15.78
CA ILE A 284 -15.83 6.98 15.31
C ILE A 284 -16.31 7.74 14.08
N ALA A 285 -16.31 9.07 14.11
CA ALA A 285 -16.68 9.90 12.97
C ALA A 285 -15.80 9.63 11.74
N SER A 286 -14.49 9.46 11.94
CA SER A 286 -13.55 9.11 10.87
C SER A 286 -13.85 7.73 10.27
N ASN A 287 -14.27 6.77 11.11
CA ASN A 287 -14.67 5.43 10.65
C ASN A 287 -15.96 5.49 9.82
N ILE A 288 -16.95 6.27 10.27
CA ILE A 288 -18.21 6.50 9.54
C ILE A 288 -17.95 7.14 8.17
N ASP A 289 -17.10 8.18 8.12
CA ASP A 289 -16.71 8.83 6.86
C ASP A 289 -15.97 7.88 5.89
N TYR A 290 -15.06 7.07 6.43
CA TYR A 290 -14.34 6.05 5.66
C TYR A 290 -15.30 5.04 5.02
N ILE A 291 -16.21 4.46 5.82
CA ILE A 291 -17.18 3.48 5.33
C ILE A 291 -18.13 4.13 4.33
N SER A 292 -18.61 5.35 4.58
CA SER A 292 -19.44 6.11 3.64
C SER A 292 -18.77 6.29 2.27
N THR A 293 -17.50 6.71 2.27
CA THR A 293 -16.69 6.82 1.05
C THR A 293 -16.55 5.48 0.34
N GLN A 294 -16.36 4.40 1.10
CA GLN A 294 -16.25 3.05 0.55
C GLN A 294 -17.56 2.59 -0.11
N ILE A 295 -18.72 2.86 0.50
CA ILE A 295 -20.06 2.56 -0.05
C ILE A 295 -20.23 3.20 -1.43
N TYR A 296 -19.99 4.51 -1.54
CA TYR A 296 -20.14 5.23 -2.82
C TYR A 296 -19.18 4.69 -3.89
N ARG A 297 -17.92 4.42 -3.53
CA ARG A 297 -16.91 3.87 -4.44
C ARG A 297 -17.32 2.50 -4.98
N ILE A 298 -17.79 1.61 -4.10
CA ILE A 298 -18.25 0.27 -4.48
C ILE A 298 -19.47 0.38 -5.39
N ASN A 299 -20.47 1.20 -5.03
CA ASN A 299 -21.67 1.39 -5.84
C ASN A 299 -21.36 1.91 -7.26
N GLN A 300 -20.49 2.91 -7.38
CA GLN A 300 -20.04 3.42 -8.69
C GLN A 300 -19.33 2.33 -9.51
N THR A 301 -18.47 1.55 -8.86
CA THR A 301 -17.75 0.45 -9.50
C THR A 301 -18.72 -0.65 -9.93
N MET A 302 -19.76 -0.94 -9.15
CA MET A 302 -20.79 -1.91 -9.49
C MET A 302 -21.53 -1.48 -10.76
N GLY A 303 -21.94 -0.22 -10.85
CA GLY A 303 -22.54 0.33 -12.07
C GLY A 303 -21.63 0.19 -13.29
N THR A 304 -20.33 0.46 -13.13
CA THR A 304 -19.34 0.31 -14.20
C THR A 304 -19.19 -1.15 -14.65
N VAL A 305 -19.07 -2.08 -13.71
CA VAL A 305 -18.94 -3.52 -14.00
C VAL A 305 -20.22 -4.08 -14.63
N GLN A 306 -21.40 -3.65 -14.19
CA GLN A 306 -22.68 -4.02 -14.79
C GLN A 306 -22.78 -3.58 -16.26
N VAL A 307 -22.39 -2.34 -16.57
CA VAL A 307 -22.34 -1.85 -17.97
C VAL A 307 -21.37 -2.68 -18.80
N LYS A 308 -20.20 -3.04 -18.26
CA LYS A 308 -19.23 -3.91 -18.93
C LYS A 308 -19.81 -5.30 -19.19
N LEU A 309 -20.43 -5.94 -18.19
CA LEU A 309 -21.08 -7.25 -18.31
C LEU A 309 -22.07 -7.26 -19.49
N ASN A 310 -22.99 -6.29 -19.52
CA ASN A 310 -23.99 -6.17 -20.57
C ASN A 310 -23.33 -5.97 -21.95
N SER A 311 -22.34 -5.07 -22.04
CA SER A 311 -21.64 -4.78 -23.29
C SER A 311 -20.84 -5.97 -23.83
N TYR A 312 -20.27 -6.78 -22.94
CA TYR A 312 -19.43 -7.92 -23.27
C TYR A 312 -20.27 -9.15 -23.62
N GLN A 313 -21.40 -9.33 -22.94
CA GLN A 313 -22.41 -10.32 -23.31
C GLN A 313 -22.93 -10.09 -24.73
N PHE A 314 -23.28 -8.85 -25.08
CA PHE A 314 -23.72 -8.49 -26.44
C PHE A 314 -22.63 -8.77 -27.49
N LYS A 315 -21.36 -8.63 -27.12
CA LYS A 315 -20.21 -8.96 -27.98
C LYS A 315 -19.92 -10.46 -28.08
N GLY A 316 -20.63 -11.32 -27.33
CA GLY A 316 -20.40 -12.77 -27.29
C GLY A 316 -19.16 -13.19 -26.48
N ILE A 317 -18.72 -12.36 -25.53
CA ILE A 317 -17.65 -12.69 -24.59
C ILE A 317 -18.25 -13.57 -23.47
N ASN A 318 -17.53 -14.60 -23.03
CA ASN A 318 -17.97 -15.43 -21.91
C ASN A 318 -17.85 -14.65 -20.60
N ILE A 319 -19.00 -14.34 -19.98
CA ILE A 319 -19.07 -13.56 -18.74
C ILE A 319 -19.32 -14.40 -17.49
N SER A 320 -19.50 -15.72 -17.60
CA SER A 320 -20.06 -16.54 -16.52
C SER A 320 -19.29 -16.45 -15.18
N MET A 321 -17.95 -16.44 -15.23
CA MET A 321 -17.13 -16.31 -14.02
C MET A 321 -17.26 -14.92 -13.40
N ALA A 322 -17.15 -13.88 -14.23
CA ALA A 322 -17.27 -12.50 -13.77
C ALA A 322 -18.67 -12.17 -13.24
N GLU A 323 -19.72 -12.71 -13.86
CA GLU A 323 -21.11 -12.56 -13.41
C GLU A 323 -21.32 -13.22 -12.04
N ASN A 324 -20.71 -14.37 -11.79
CA ASN A 324 -20.77 -15.05 -10.49
C ASN A 324 -20.06 -14.22 -9.39
N GLU A 325 -18.85 -13.72 -9.67
CA GLU A 325 -18.14 -12.86 -8.73
C GLU A 325 -18.89 -11.53 -8.51
N PHE A 326 -19.48 -10.95 -9.56
CA PHE A 326 -20.31 -9.76 -9.44
C PHE A 326 -21.55 -9.98 -8.55
N LYS A 327 -22.23 -11.12 -8.67
CA LYS A 327 -23.35 -11.49 -7.77
C LYS A 327 -22.90 -11.62 -6.32
N LYS A 328 -21.75 -12.25 -6.07
CA LYS A 328 -21.17 -12.33 -4.72
C LYS A 328 -20.82 -10.95 -4.16
N ALA A 329 -20.31 -10.05 -5.00
CA ALA A 329 -20.02 -8.68 -4.60
C ALA A 329 -21.31 -7.93 -4.18
N ILE A 330 -22.41 -8.08 -4.94
CA ILE A 330 -23.73 -7.54 -4.57
C ILE A 330 -24.17 -8.11 -3.21
N THR A 331 -24.15 -9.43 -3.05
CA THR A 331 -24.55 -10.06 -1.78
C THR A 331 -23.69 -9.59 -0.60
N SER A 332 -22.39 -9.42 -0.80
CA SER A 332 -21.49 -8.94 0.25
C SER A 332 -21.75 -7.47 0.60
N PHE A 333 -22.08 -6.65 -0.39
CA PHE A 333 -22.46 -5.25 -0.20
C PHE A 333 -23.80 -5.10 0.52
N ASP A 334 -24.80 -5.90 0.16
CA ASP A 334 -26.12 -5.95 0.82
C ASP A 334 -26.02 -6.41 2.28
N GLN A 335 -24.99 -7.22 2.58
CA GLN A 335 -24.65 -7.68 3.94
C GLN A 335 -23.66 -6.75 4.66
N GLU A 336 -23.39 -5.57 4.10
CA GLU A 336 -22.49 -4.54 4.67
C GLU A 336 -21.05 -5.03 4.90
N ARG A 337 -20.63 -6.09 4.20
CA ARG A 337 -19.25 -6.61 4.18
C ARG A 337 -18.45 -5.91 3.07
N TYR A 338 -18.22 -4.61 3.25
CA TYR A 338 -17.71 -3.73 2.19
C TYR A 338 -16.32 -4.12 1.66
N ASP A 339 -15.40 -4.56 2.52
CA ASP A 339 -14.07 -5.02 2.09
C ASP A 339 -14.15 -6.26 1.18
N GLU A 340 -15.03 -7.21 1.52
CA GLU A 340 -15.26 -8.42 0.72
C GLU A 340 -15.95 -8.06 -0.61
N ALA A 341 -16.93 -7.15 -0.56
CA ALA A 341 -17.63 -6.66 -1.74
C ALA A 341 -16.67 -6.01 -2.74
N GLU A 342 -15.79 -5.12 -2.27
CA GLU A 342 -14.81 -4.45 -3.11
C GLU A 342 -13.78 -5.40 -3.73
N SER A 343 -13.22 -6.31 -2.92
CA SER A 343 -12.26 -7.31 -3.40
C SER A 343 -12.88 -8.20 -4.49
N THR A 344 -14.10 -8.68 -4.26
CA THR A 344 -14.82 -9.54 -5.20
C THR A 344 -15.20 -8.79 -6.47
N LEU A 345 -15.59 -7.51 -6.35
CA LEU A 345 -15.94 -6.67 -7.50
C LEU A 345 -14.74 -6.36 -8.40
N ASN A 346 -13.58 -6.08 -7.79
CA ASN A 346 -12.33 -5.88 -8.52
C ASN A 346 -11.92 -7.15 -9.28
N LYS A 347 -12.13 -8.33 -8.68
CA LYS A 347 -11.90 -9.61 -9.33
C LYS A 347 -12.85 -9.84 -10.51
N ALA A 348 -14.15 -9.55 -10.35
CA ALA A 348 -15.12 -9.60 -11.45
C ALA A 348 -14.70 -8.72 -12.64
N ASN A 349 -14.26 -7.49 -12.38
CA ASN A 349 -13.78 -6.56 -13.41
C ASN A 349 -12.52 -7.09 -14.12
N SER A 350 -11.57 -7.64 -13.36
CA SER A 350 -10.34 -8.24 -13.92
C SER A 350 -10.66 -9.43 -14.83
N ASP A 351 -11.58 -10.31 -14.41
CA ASP A 351 -11.99 -11.47 -15.21
C ASP A 351 -12.67 -11.04 -16.53
N LEU A 352 -13.44 -9.95 -16.52
CA LEU A 352 -14.03 -9.37 -17.75
C LEU A 352 -12.98 -8.86 -18.72
N GLU A 353 -12.01 -8.06 -18.25
CA GLU A 353 -10.96 -7.50 -19.09
C GLU A 353 -10.08 -8.61 -19.71
N LEU A 354 -9.84 -9.67 -18.94
CA LEU A 354 -9.10 -10.84 -19.40
C LEU A 354 -9.86 -11.59 -20.51
N GLU A 355 -11.16 -11.84 -20.35
CA GLU A 355 -11.97 -12.50 -21.39
C GLU A 355 -12.17 -11.61 -22.63
N ALA A 356 -12.31 -10.30 -22.47
CA ALA A 356 -12.34 -9.36 -23.58
C ALA A 356 -11.03 -9.39 -24.38
N THR A 357 -9.88 -9.41 -23.69
CA THR A 357 -8.56 -9.54 -24.31
C THR A 357 -8.44 -10.86 -25.07
N ARG A 358 -8.88 -11.98 -24.48
CA ARG A 358 -8.89 -13.30 -25.12
C ARG A 358 -9.74 -13.31 -26.38
N MET A 359 -10.91 -12.67 -26.35
CA MET A 359 -11.78 -12.58 -27.52
C MET A 359 -11.18 -11.71 -28.64
N ALA A 360 -10.58 -10.55 -28.29
CA ALA A 360 -9.92 -9.69 -29.26
C ALA A 360 -8.80 -10.42 -30.00
N VAL A 361 -7.95 -11.13 -29.25
CA VAL A 361 -6.89 -12.00 -29.79
C VAL A 361 -7.50 -13.08 -30.68
N ARG A 362 -8.55 -13.76 -30.21
CA ARG A 362 -9.21 -14.82 -30.98
C ARG A 362 -9.78 -14.30 -32.30
N LYS A 363 -10.39 -13.10 -32.31
CA LYS A 363 -10.90 -12.46 -33.53
C LYS A 363 -9.76 -12.18 -34.51
N VAL A 364 -8.65 -11.59 -34.05
CA VAL A 364 -7.47 -11.35 -34.89
C VAL A 364 -6.93 -12.66 -35.46
N LEU A 365 -6.68 -13.66 -34.62
CA LEU A 365 -6.18 -14.97 -35.05
C LEU A 365 -7.12 -15.65 -36.05
N SER A 366 -8.43 -15.62 -35.81
CA SER A 366 -9.42 -16.26 -36.70
C SER A 366 -9.56 -15.55 -38.06
N LYS A 367 -9.54 -14.21 -38.06
CA LYS A 367 -9.68 -13.40 -39.28
C LYS A 367 -8.47 -13.58 -40.21
N GLU A 368 -7.27 -13.68 -39.64
CA GLU A 368 -6.04 -13.87 -40.40
C GLU A 368 -5.84 -15.33 -40.84
N SER A 369 -6.14 -16.32 -39.98
CA SER A 369 -5.95 -17.74 -40.30
C SER A 369 -6.94 -18.30 -41.34
N ILE A 370 -8.23 -17.98 -41.23
CA ILE A 370 -9.28 -18.56 -42.08
C ILE A 370 -9.24 -17.98 -43.50
N ASN A 371 -8.84 -16.70 -43.64
CA ASN A 371 -8.78 -16.04 -44.95
C ASN A 371 -7.57 -16.46 -45.79
N LEU A 372 -6.48 -16.96 -45.20
CA LEU A 372 -5.28 -17.28 -45.98
C LEU A 372 -5.32 -18.68 -46.60
N LEU A 373 -5.68 -19.73 -45.86
CA LEU A 373 -5.77 -21.09 -46.40
C LEU A 373 -6.91 -21.28 -47.40
N SER A 374 -8.04 -20.60 -47.18
CA SER A 374 -9.18 -20.68 -48.09
C SER A 374 -8.93 -19.91 -49.40
N LYS A 375 -8.25 -18.75 -49.32
CA LYS A 375 -8.01 -17.85 -50.46
C LYS A 375 -6.75 -18.20 -51.26
N TYR A 376 -5.71 -18.76 -50.63
CA TYR A 376 -4.43 -19.08 -51.27
C TYR A 376 -4.17 -20.58 -51.42
N LYS A 377 -5.22 -21.41 -51.55
CA LYS A 377 -5.10 -22.87 -51.74
C LYS A 377 -4.05 -23.25 -52.79
N THR A 378 -4.03 -22.53 -53.91
CA THR A 378 -3.05 -22.72 -54.99
C THR A 378 -1.61 -22.44 -54.55
N HIS A 379 -1.36 -21.41 -53.75
CA HIS A 379 -0.01 -21.05 -53.30
C HIS A 379 0.48 -21.99 -52.20
N SER A 380 -0.40 -22.44 -51.30
CA SER A 380 -0.07 -23.50 -50.33
C SER A 380 0.28 -24.83 -51.00
N ILE A 381 -0.36 -25.17 -52.12
CA ILE A 381 -0.01 -26.34 -52.93
C ILE A 381 1.38 -26.16 -53.57
N VAL A 382 1.67 -24.99 -54.16
CA VAL A 382 3.00 -24.66 -54.71
C VAL A 382 4.08 -24.76 -53.63
N LEU A 383 3.77 -24.37 -52.40
CA LEU A 383 4.67 -24.46 -51.26
C LEU A 383 5.04 -25.90 -50.89
N VAL A 384 4.03 -26.77 -50.82
CA VAL A 384 4.20 -28.20 -50.55
C VAL A 384 5.01 -28.84 -51.68
N ILE A 385 4.73 -28.47 -52.94
CA ILE A 385 5.52 -28.91 -54.10
C ILE A 385 6.97 -28.44 -54.00
N LEU A 386 7.22 -27.19 -53.60
CA LEU A 386 8.57 -26.67 -53.36
C LEU A 386 9.28 -27.42 -52.23
N LEU A 387 8.60 -27.74 -51.13
CA LEU A 387 9.16 -28.53 -50.03
C LEU A 387 9.48 -29.97 -50.45
N ILE A 388 8.66 -30.58 -51.30
CA ILE A 388 8.93 -31.92 -51.86
C ILE A 388 10.15 -31.88 -52.80
N ILE A 389 10.29 -30.82 -53.61
CA ILE A 389 11.40 -30.68 -54.56
C ILE A 389 12.72 -30.31 -53.85
N PHE A 390 12.70 -29.33 -52.95
CA PHE A 390 13.89 -28.75 -52.32
C PHE A 390 14.23 -29.35 -50.95
N GLY A 391 13.26 -29.92 -50.23
CA GLY A 391 13.46 -30.54 -48.92
C GLY A 391 14.55 -31.61 -48.89
N PRO A 392 14.57 -32.57 -49.84
CA PRO A 392 15.63 -33.58 -49.91
C PRO A 392 17.04 -32.99 -50.08
N ILE A 393 17.16 -31.86 -50.80
CA ILE A 393 18.43 -31.16 -51.04
C ILE A 393 18.93 -30.51 -49.75
N LEU A 394 18.03 -29.83 -49.03
CA LEU A 394 18.34 -29.17 -47.75
C LEU A 394 18.77 -30.20 -46.69
N LEU A 395 18.00 -31.28 -46.50
CA LEU A 395 18.31 -32.34 -45.55
C LEU A 395 19.66 -33.00 -45.81
N ARG A 396 20.00 -33.21 -47.09
CA ARG A 396 21.31 -33.75 -47.48
C ARG A 396 22.46 -32.81 -47.16
N ARG A 397 22.37 -31.52 -47.52
CA ARG A 397 23.42 -30.54 -47.21
C ARG A 397 23.64 -30.40 -45.72
N LEU A 398 22.57 -30.44 -44.94
CA LEU A 398 22.65 -30.46 -43.48
C LEU A 398 23.40 -31.70 -42.98
N ARG A 399 23.08 -32.91 -43.47
CA ARG A 399 23.81 -34.14 -43.12
C ARG A 399 25.29 -34.07 -43.49
N ILE A 400 25.65 -33.51 -44.64
CA ILE A 400 27.07 -33.35 -45.04
C ILE A 400 27.78 -32.39 -44.07
N SER A 401 27.14 -31.26 -43.73
CA SER A 401 27.69 -30.26 -42.81
C SER A 401 27.92 -30.84 -41.41
N ILE A 402 26.95 -31.59 -40.88
CA ILE A 402 27.05 -32.25 -39.57
C ILE A 402 28.20 -33.26 -39.56
N ASN A 403 28.29 -34.12 -40.58
CA ASN A 403 29.35 -35.12 -40.65
C ASN A 403 30.75 -34.49 -40.85
N LYS A 404 30.86 -33.38 -41.61
CA LYS A 404 32.11 -32.61 -41.71
C LYS A 404 32.54 -32.03 -40.36
N LYS A 405 31.63 -31.41 -39.61
CA LYS A 405 31.93 -30.93 -38.25
C LYS A 405 32.37 -32.07 -37.34
N LYS A 406 31.72 -33.23 -37.43
CA LYS A 406 32.09 -34.42 -36.65
C LYS A 406 33.49 -34.91 -37.00
N LEU A 407 33.83 -34.91 -38.29
CA LEU A 407 35.17 -35.24 -38.78
C LEU A 407 36.22 -34.24 -38.27
N ASP A 408 35.94 -32.95 -38.37
CA ASP A 408 36.84 -31.89 -37.91
C ASP A 408 37.10 -32.01 -36.40
N ASN A 409 36.06 -32.27 -35.60
CA ASN A 409 36.20 -32.48 -34.16
C ASN A 409 37.05 -33.72 -33.83
N LEU A 410 36.85 -34.83 -34.55
CA LEU A 410 37.66 -36.05 -34.35
C LEU A 410 39.13 -35.83 -34.72
N ASN A 411 39.41 -35.04 -35.76
CA ASN A 411 40.79 -34.69 -36.11
C ASN A 411 41.44 -33.82 -35.03
N ILE A 412 40.72 -32.83 -34.49
CA ILE A 412 41.20 -32.00 -33.38
C ILE A 412 41.46 -32.87 -32.14
N GLU A 413 40.54 -33.78 -31.80
CA GLU A 413 40.69 -34.68 -30.66
C GLU A 413 41.90 -35.62 -30.83
N TYR A 414 42.12 -36.14 -32.04
CA TYR A 414 43.28 -36.93 -32.39
C TYR A 414 44.59 -36.17 -32.19
N ASP A 415 44.68 -34.93 -32.69
CA ASP A 415 45.87 -34.09 -32.56
C ASP A 415 46.17 -33.75 -31.09
N VAL A 416 45.14 -33.43 -30.30
CA VAL A 416 45.27 -33.14 -28.86
C VAL A 416 45.73 -34.37 -28.09
N LEU A 417 45.21 -35.56 -28.39
CA LEU A 417 45.64 -36.80 -27.72
C LEU A 417 47.10 -37.15 -28.03
N LEU A 418 47.57 -36.89 -29.27
CA LEU A 418 48.98 -37.05 -29.62
C LEU A 418 49.87 -36.06 -28.85
N GLU A 419 49.44 -34.82 -28.68
CA GLU A 419 50.16 -33.85 -27.85
C GLU A 419 50.19 -34.24 -26.37
N LEU A 420 49.07 -34.73 -25.81
CA LEU A 420 49.02 -35.22 -24.44
C LEU A 420 49.90 -36.45 -24.22
N LEU A 421 49.95 -37.37 -25.18
CA LEU A 421 50.81 -38.54 -25.15
C LEU A 421 52.30 -38.15 -25.19
N ARG A 422 52.68 -37.20 -26.05
CA ARG A 422 54.04 -36.63 -26.07
C ARG A 422 54.37 -35.91 -24.76
N LYS A 423 53.43 -35.13 -24.21
CA LYS A 423 53.63 -34.45 -22.93
C LYS A 423 53.82 -35.43 -21.79
N ALA A 424 53.03 -36.50 -21.73
CA ALA A 424 53.19 -37.55 -20.73
C ALA A 424 54.56 -38.26 -20.85
N GLN A 425 55.04 -38.49 -22.08
CA GLN A 425 56.40 -39.00 -22.32
C GLN A 425 57.47 -38.04 -21.79
N ILE A 426 57.36 -36.74 -22.08
CA ILE A 426 58.29 -35.72 -21.58
C ILE A 426 58.26 -35.64 -20.05
N ASP A 427 57.07 -35.58 -19.45
CA ASP A 427 56.90 -35.44 -18.01
C ASP A 427 57.43 -36.69 -17.26
N ARG A 428 57.38 -37.89 -17.87
CA ARG A 428 57.98 -39.11 -17.32
C ARG A 428 59.49 -39.18 -17.53
N TYR A 429 59.95 -39.13 -18.78
CA TYR A 429 61.32 -39.48 -19.15
C TYR A 429 62.31 -38.32 -19.07
N GLN A 430 61.84 -37.07 -19.22
CA GLN A 430 62.73 -35.90 -19.16
C GLN A 430 62.63 -35.18 -17.82
N LYS A 431 61.41 -35.00 -17.29
CA LYS A 431 61.21 -34.21 -16.06
C LYS A 431 61.07 -35.05 -14.80
N GLY A 432 60.78 -36.34 -14.91
CA GLY A 432 60.56 -37.23 -13.75
C GLY A 432 59.37 -36.85 -12.86
N VAL A 433 58.42 -36.04 -13.36
CA VAL A 433 57.32 -35.47 -12.57
C VAL A 433 56.20 -36.48 -12.31
N ILE A 434 56.11 -37.53 -13.12
CA ILE A 434 55.07 -38.56 -13.00
C ILE A 434 55.67 -39.95 -12.79
N ASP A 435 55.02 -40.73 -11.91
CA ASP A 435 55.41 -42.11 -11.62
C ASP A 435 55.07 -43.08 -12.78
N HIS A 436 55.73 -44.24 -12.84
CA HIS A 436 55.62 -45.20 -13.94
C HIS A 436 54.18 -45.72 -14.08
N ALA A 437 53.55 -46.04 -12.95
CA ALA A 437 52.18 -46.52 -12.92
C ALA A 437 51.21 -45.47 -13.52
N ILE A 438 51.39 -44.19 -13.14
CA ILE A 438 50.57 -43.09 -13.66
C ILE A 438 50.83 -42.87 -15.15
N TYR A 439 52.08 -43.00 -15.60
CA TYR A 439 52.41 -42.92 -17.02
C TYR A 439 51.76 -44.04 -17.83
N GLN A 440 51.82 -45.29 -17.36
CA GLN A 440 51.19 -46.43 -18.05
C GLN A 440 49.68 -46.27 -18.15
N ILE A 441 49.00 -45.85 -17.07
CA ILE A 441 47.56 -45.57 -17.09
C ILE A 441 47.22 -44.50 -18.16
N LYS A 442 48.00 -43.42 -18.23
CA LYS A 442 47.78 -42.37 -19.25
C LYS A 442 48.08 -42.87 -20.66
N LEU A 443 49.13 -43.67 -20.82
CA LEU A 443 49.51 -44.25 -22.11
C LEU A 443 48.40 -45.14 -22.66
N ASP A 444 47.87 -46.05 -21.84
CA ASP A 444 46.79 -46.97 -22.21
C ASP A 444 45.53 -46.19 -22.59
N GLN A 445 45.09 -45.26 -21.73
CA GLN A 445 43.91 -44.42 -21.98
C GLN A 445 44.01 -43.60 -23.27
N TYR A 446 45.17 -42.98 -23.53
CA TYR A 446 45.36 -42.17 -24.74
C TYR A 446 45.46 -43.06 -25.98
N THR A 447 46.14 -44.20 -25.90
CA THR A 447 46.31 -45.13 -27.02
C THR A 447 44.98 -45.77 -27.43
N GLU A 448 44.14 -46.15 -26.45
CA GLU A 448 42.78 -46.66 -26.68
C GLU A 448 41.87 -45.61 -27.35
N LYS A 449 41.90 -44.36 -26.88
CA LYS A 449 41.13 -43.28 -27.51
C LYS A 449 41.62 -42.96 -28.92
N ILE A 450 42.94 -42.94 -29.14
CA ILE A 450 43.56 -42.74 -30.45
C ILE A 450 43.12 -43.85 -31.43
N SER A 451 43.13 -45.11 -31.01
CA SER A 451 42.71 -46.24 -31.86
C SER A 451 41.22 -46.14 -32.23
N THR A 452 40.38 -45.73 -31.27
CA THR A 452 38.94 -45.50 -31.45
C THR A 452 38.64 -44.34 -32.40
N ILE A 453 39.40 -43.26 -32.32
CA ILE A 453 39.23 -42.11 -33.24
C ILE A 453 39.72 -42.48 -34.64
N LYS A 454 40.86 -43.17 -34.74
CA LYS A 454 41.44 -43.61 -36.01
C LYS A 454 40.53 -44.56 -36.78
N SER A 455 39.73 -45.38 -36.09
CA SER A 455 38.71 -46.24 -36.73
C SER A 455 37.45 -45.48 -37.16
N LYS A 456 37.07 -44.41 -36.46
CA LYS A 456 35.87 -43.60 -36.77
C LYS A 456 36.05 -42.61 -37.93
N ILE A 457 37.22 -42.01 -38.07
CA ILE A 457 37.56 -41.06 -39.15
C ILE A 457 37.24 -41.61 -40.56
N PRO A 458 37.71 -42.82 -40.96
CA PRO A 458 37.44 -43.35 -42.30
C PRO A 458 35.95 -43.62 -42.55
N VAL A 459 35.21 -44.04 -41.52
CA VAL A 459 33.76 -44.28 -41.61
C VAL A 459 33.00 -42.99 -41.92
N ILE A 460 33.31 -41.90 -41.21
CA ILE A 460 32.66 -40.60 -41.45
C ILE A 460 33.08 -40.01 -42.80
N ASN A 461 34.34 -40.18 -43.19
CA ASN A 461 34.82 -39.80 -44.52
C ASN A 461 34.07 -40.55 -45.64
N ASP A 462 33.83 -41.85 -45.48
CA ASP A 462 33.08 -42.63 -46.46
C ASP A 462 31.61 -42.21 -46.52
N ILE A 463 30.98 -41.89 -45.38
CA ILE A 463 29.62 -41.31 -45.34
C ILE A 463 29.57 -39.98 -46.12
N ILE A 464 30.51 -39.07 -45.89
CA ILE A 464 30.58 -37.79 -46.63
C ILE A 464 30.81 -38.06 -48.12
N LYS A 465 31.66 -39.02 -48.48
CA LYS A 465 31.98 -39.38 -49.87
C LYS A 465 30.76 -39.97 -50.60
N ARG A 466 30.02 -40.89 -49.97
CA ARG A 466 28.75 -41.44 -50.48
C ARG A 466 27.70 -40.34 -50.65
N LEU A 467 27.59 -39.45 -49.66
CA LEU A 467 26.72 -38.27 -49.73
C LEU A 467 27.18 -37.23 -50.77
N ASN A 468 28.39 -37.29 -51.32
CA ASN A 468 28.82 -36.45 -52.44
C ASN A 468 28.71 -37.15 -53.81
N LYS A 469 28.87 -38.48 -53.88
CA LYS A 469 28.96 -39.24 -55.14
C LYS A 469 27.60 -39.45 -55.83
N ASN A 470 26.50 -39.50 -55.08
CA ASN A 470 25.16 -39.79 -55.62
C ASN A 470 24.23 -38.56 -55.59
N PRO A 471 24.47 -37.47 -56.33
CA PRO A 471 23.61 -36.29 -56.34
C PRO A 471 22.17 -36.68 -56.71
N THR A 472 21.16 -36.09 -56.05
CA THR A 472 19.75 -36.35 -56.40
C THR A 472 19.48 -35.90 -57.83
N ILE A 473 18.44 -36.45 -58.47
CA ILE A 473 18.03 -36.05 -59.84
C ILE A 473 17.84 -34.52 -59.91
N THR A 474 17.28 -33.92 -58.86
CA THR A 474 17.11 -32.47 -58.70
C THR A 474 18.44 -31.70 -58.57
N GLU A 475 19.46 -32.25 -57.91
CA GLU A 475 20.81 -31.65 -57.85
C GLU A 475 21.53 -31.73 -59.18
N LYS A 476 21.35 -32.82 -59.95
CA LYS A 476 21.89 -32.92 -61.32
C LYS A 476 21.26 -31.86 -62.22
N ILE A 477 19.95 -31.66 -62.12
CA ILE A 477 19.22 -30.61 -62.84
C ILE A 477 19.69 -29.22 -62.39
N TYR A 478 19.79 -28.96 -61.09
CA TYR A 478 20.33 -27.70 -60.56
C TYR A 478 21.77 -27.45 -60.97
N PHE A 479 22.66 -28.44 -61.02
CA PHE A 479 24.02 -28.30 -61.54
C PHE A 479 24.04 -27.98 -63.04
N LYS A 480 23.12 -28.56 -63.82
CA LYS A 480 22.93 -28.25 -65.24
C LYS A 480 22.41 -26.82 -65.44
N PHE A 481 21.44 -26.40 -64.62
CA PHE A 481 20.82 -25.06 -64.67
C PHE A 481 21.73 -23.97 -64.11
N SER A 482 22.43 -24.22 -63.00
CA SER A 482 23.45 -23.32 -62.46
C SER A 482 24.68 -23.27 -63.36
N GLY A 483 25.05 -24.36 -64.03
CA GLY A 483 26.05 -24.36 -65.10
C GLY A 483 25.63 -23.51 -66.31
N PHE A 484 24.34 -23.51 -66.65
CA PHE A 484 23.75 -22.63 -67.67
C PHE A 484 23.75 -21.16 -67.22
N ILE A 485 23.31 -20.85 -66.00
CA ILE A 485 23.35 -19.49 -65.42
C ILE A 485 24.80 -19.00 -65.28
N VAL A 486 25.73 -19.85 -64.84
CA VAL A 486 27.16 -19.51 -64.74
C VAL A 486 27.78 -19.29 -66.12
N LYS A 487 27.35 -20.02 -67.17
CA LYS A 487 27.73 -19.74 -68.57
C LYS A 487 27.17 -18.41 -69.08
N VAL A 488 25.92 -18.08 -68.73
CA VAL A 488 25.28 -16.80 -69.07
C VAL A 488 25.95 -15.62 -68.33
N PHE A 489 26.48 -15.84 -67.12
CA PHE A 489 27.17 -14.82 -66.32
C PHE A 489 28.71 -14.88 -66.40
N HIS A 490 29.33 -15.76 -67.21
CA HIS A 490 30.78 -15.84 -67.40
C HIS A 490 31.33 -14.85 -68.43
N VAL A 491 30.86 -13.60 -68.40
CA VAL A 491 31.58 -12.46 -68.97
C VAL A 491 32.09 -11.62 -67.80
N ARG A 492 33.42 -11.54 -67.67
CA ARG A 492 34.21 -10.82 -66.63
C ARG A 492 34.33 -11.52 -65.27
N ASN A 493 35.37 -12.36 -65.11
CA ASN A 493 36.26 -12.27 -63.94
C ASN A 493 37.55 -13.13 -64.10
N LYS A 494 38.46 -12.68 -64.97
CA LYS A 494 39.89 -13.04 -64.89
C LYS A 494 40.60 -12.00 -64.01
N LYS A 495 40.66 -12.22 -62.69
CA LYS A 495 41.65 -11.62 -61.75
C LYS A 495 41.38 -12.12 -60.33
N LYS A 496 41.72 -13.39 -60.04
CA LYS A 496 41.61 -13.97 -58.69
C LYS A 496 42.88 -14.65 -58.18
N LYS A 497 44.03 -14.40 -58.83
CA LYS A 497 45.33 -15.02 -58.45
C LYS A 497 46.18 -14.18 -57.48
N ILE A 498 45.73 -13.00 -57.06
CA ILE A 498 46.52 -12.09 -56.19
C ILE A 498 46.13 -12.20 -54.69
N PHE A 499 45.02 -12.85 -54.34
CA PHE A 499 44.47 -12.80 -52.97
C PHE A 499 44.95 -13.88 -52.00
N HIS A 500 45.76 -14.86 -52.43
CA HIS A 500 46.15 -15.99 -51.57
C HIS A 500 47.39 -15.75 -50.70
N LYS A 501 48.13 -14.65 -50.89
CA LYS A 501 49.36 -14.37 -50.10
C LYS A 501 49.13 -13.57 -48.81
N LYS A 502 47.89 -13.13 -48.52
CA LYS A 502 47.57 -12.25 -47.36
C LYS A 502 46.77 -12.91 -46.23
N LEU A 503 46.60 -14.24 -46.24
CA LEU A 503 45.75 -14.96 -45.27
C LEU A 503 46.48 -15.58 -44.06
N VAL A 504 47.79 -15.39 -43.91
CA VAL A 504 48.57 -16.01 -42.81
C VAL A 504 48.68 -15.13 -41.55
N LYS A 505 47.95 -14.00 -41.47
CA LYS A 505 47.98 -13.13 -40.27
C LYS A 505 46.58 -12.76 -39.79
N ILE A 506 45.82 -13.73 -39.28
CA ILE A 506 44.66 -13.48 -38.41
C ILE A 506 44.71 -14.48 -37.26
N LYS A 507 45.62 -14.22 -36.30
CA LYS A 507 45.58 -14.81 -34.96
C LYS A 507 44.97 -13.75 -34.05
N ASN A 508 43.91 -14.14 -33.35
CA ASN A 508 43.07 -13.38 -32.40
C ASN A 508 42.11 -12.35 -33.04
N SER A 509 40.92 -12.82 -33.46
CA SER A 509 39.78 -11.94 -33.72
C SER A 509 39.24 -11.43 -32.38
N ASN A 510 39.48 -10.16 -32.10
CA ASN A 510 39.02 -9.46 -30.91
C ASN A 510 37.49 -9.46 -30.83
N LEU A 511 36.94 -10.16 -29.84
CA LEU A 511 35.52 -10.12 -29.48
C LEU A 511 35.05 -8.67 -29.22
N SER A 512 35.96 -7.79 -28.77
CA SER A 512 35.69 -6.39 -28.47
C SER A 512 35.19 -5.59 -29.68
N GLU A 513 35.61 -5.94 -30.90
CA GLU A 513 35.08 -5.30 -32.11
C GLU A 513 33.61 -5.64 -32.36
N TYR A 514 33.08 -6.76 -31.88
CA TYR A 514 31.67 -7.10 -32.07
C TYR A 514 30.72 -6.29 -31.16
N PHE A 515 31.25 -5.79 -30.04
CA PHE A 515 30.51 -5.01 -29.04
C PHE A 515 30.73 -3.49 -29.13
N SER A 516 31.77 -3.02 -29.83
CA SER A 516 32.05 -1.58 -29.95
C SER A 516 31.25 -0.94 -31.10
N TYR A 517 30.36 0.02 -30.80
CA TYR A 517 29.64 0.81 -31.81
C TYR A 517 30.42 2.07 -32.21
N ARG A 518 30.32 2.44 -33.49
CA ARG A 518 30.82 3.72 -34.01
C ARG A 518 29.67 4.70 -34.20
N LYS A 519 29.96 6.01 -34.17
CA LYS A 519 28.94 7.06 -34.46
C LYS A 519 28.17 6.81 -35.77
N LYS A 520 28.86 6.33 -36.81
CA LYS A 520 28.25 5.97 -38.11
C LYS A 520 27.23 4.83 -38.03
N ASP A 521 27.41 3.90 -37.08
CA ASP A 521 26.50 2.77 -36.89
C ASP A 521 25.15 3.27 -36.34
N PHE A 522 25.16 4.20 -35.37
CA PHE A 522 23.95 4.85 -34.85
C PHE A 522 23.24 5.71 -35.89
N ILE A 523 23.98 6.48 -36.70
CA ILE A 523 23.39 7.26 -37.80
C ILE A 523 22.70 6.34 -38.81
N SER A 524 23.36 5.24 -39.18
CA SER A 524 22.79 4.26 -40.11
C SER A 524 21.52 3.62 -39.55
N LEU A 525 21.52 3.27 -38.26
CA LEU A 525 20.36 2.75 -37.57
C LEU A 525 19.20 3.75 -37.58
N ALA A 526 19.47 5.01 -37.21
CA ALA A 526 18.45 6.07 -37.17
C ALA A 526 17.82 6.30 -38.55
N VAL A 527 18.63 6.34 -39.62
CA VAL A 527 18.13 6.49 -41.00
C VAL A 527 17.21 5.32 -41.37
N VAL A 528 17.60 4.09 -41.03
CA VAL A 528 16.77 2.92 -41.33
C VAL A 528 15.47 2.93 -40.54
N ILE A 529 15.49 3.32 -39.27
CA ILE A 529 14.28 3.44 -38.44
C ILE A 529 13.31 4.48 -39.01
N ILE A 530 13.82 5.66 -39.39
CA ILE A 530 13.00 6.72 -39.99
C ILE A 530 12.40 6.26 -41.30
N LEU A 531 13.19 5.59 -42.14
CA LEU A 531 12.71 5.03 -43.40
C LEU A 531 11.65 3.95 -43.18
N TRP A 532 11.83 3.10 -42.18
CA TRP A 532 10.86 2.07 -41.81
C TRP A 532 9.54 2.69 -41.35
N ALA A 533 9.60 3.70 -40.47
CA ALA A 533 8.42 4.39 -40.00
C ALA A 533 7.67 5.13 -41.13
N LEU A 534 8.41 5.80 -42.02
CA LEU A 534 7.84 6.52 -43.16
C LEU A 534 7.16 5.57 -44.15
N ILE A 535 7.82 4.47 -44.53
CA ILE A 535 7.23 3.46 -45.42
C ILE A 535 6.00 2.83 -44.77
N ASN A 536 6.06 2.48 -43.48
CA ASN A 536 4.90 1.89 -42.81
C ASN A 536 3.72 2.88 -42.79
N ASN A 537 3.93 4.14 -42.41
CA ASN A 537 2.86 5.13 -42.36
C ASN A 537 2.22 5.41 -43.74
N ILE A 538 3.00 5.37 -44.82
CA ILE A 538 2.47 5.56 -46.19
C ILE A 538 1.73 4.31 -46.69
N MET A 539 2.22 3.11 -46.36
CA MET A 539 1.68 1.86 -46.90
C MET A 539 0.45 1.35 -46.14
N GLN A 540 0.31 1.68 -44.86
CA GLN A 540 -0.78 1.21 -43.99
C GLN A 540 -2.21 1.59 -44.45
N PRO A 541 -2.46 2.79 -45.01
CA PRO A 541 -3.78 3.13 -45.56
C PRO A 541 -4.11 2.37 -46.86
N VAL A 542 -3.08 2.07 -47.66
CA VAL A 542 -3.25 1.56 -49.04
C VAL A 542 -3.53 0.06 -49.06
N ILE A 543 -2.95 -0.70 -48.13
CA ILE A 543 -3.06 -2.16 -48.11
C ILE A 543 -4.08 -2.54 -47.05
N THR A 544 -5.35 -2.75 -47.40
CA THR A 544 -6.39 -3.11 -46.42
C THR A 544 -6.49 -4.62 -46.17
N PHE A 545 -6.13 -5.45 -47.16
CA PHE A 545 -6.37 -6.90 -47.13
C PHE A 545 -5.15 -7.77 -46.77
N VAL A 546 -3.93 -7.21 -46.76
CA VAL A 546 -2.66 -7.93 -46.55
C VAL A 546 -1.76 -7.20 -45.54
N LYS A 547 -2.37 -6.44 -44.62
CA LYS A 547 -1.66 -5.58 -43.66
C LYS A 547 -0.59 -6.33 -42.89
N PHE A 548 -0.97 -7.48 -42.33
CA PHE A 548 -0.10 -8.31 -41.51
C PHE A 548 1.12 -8.80 -42.29
N ALA A 549 0.91 -9.48 -43.41
CA ALA A 549 2.01 -10.00 -44.22
C ALA A 549 2.92 -8.89 -44.79
N VAL A 550 2.37 -7.75 -45.23
CA VAL A 550 3.23 -6.67 -45.72
C VAL A 550 4.06 -6.04 -44.59
N ALA A 551 3.47 -5.84 -43.41
CA ALA A 551 4.21 -5.34 -42.24
C ALA A 551 5.35 -6.29 -41.84
N PHE A 552 5.09 -7.59 -41.79
CA PHE A 552 6.11 -8.61 -41.49
C PHE A 552 7.20 -8.69 -42.55
N SER A 553 6.87 -8.55 -43.84
CA SER A 553 7.85 -8.50 -44.91
C SER A 553 8.78 -7.29 -44.77
N PHE A 554 8.23 -6.11 -44.46
CA PHE A 554 9.04 -4.92 -44.20
C PHE A 554 9.90 -5.06 -42.95
N MET A 555 9.36 -5.63 -41.87
CA MET A 555 10.13 -5.93 -40.66
C MET A 555 11.32 -6.85 -40.99
N ALA A 556 11.11 -7.93 -41.75
CA ALA A 556 12.17 -8.81 -42.21
C ALA A 556 13.20 -8.11 -43.09
N PHE A 557 12.74 -7.26 -43.99
CA PHE A 557 13.57 -6.44 -44.86
C PHE A 557 14.50 -5.55 -44.05
N PHE A 558 13.97 -4.77 -43.11
CA PHE A 558 14.76 -3.82 -42.33
C PHE A 558 15.71 -4.51 -41.35
N ILE A 559 15.27 -5.56 -40.65
CA ILE A 559 16.15 -6.35 -39.77
C ILE A 559 17.34 -6.89 -40.58
N THR A 560 17.06 -7.49 -41.73
CA THR A 560 18.09 -8.10 -42.58
C THR A 560 19.04 -7.03 -43.14
N LEU A 561 18.52 -5.89 -43.57
CA LEU A 561 19.29 -4.76 -44.09
C LEU A 561 20.24 -4.19 -43.02
N VAL A 562 19.72 -3.88 -41.83
CA VAL A 562 20.50 -3.33 -40.71
C VAL A 562 21.60 -4.28 -40.29
N TYR A 563 21.27 -5.58 -40.19
CA TYR A 563 22.27 -6.57 -39.83
C TYR A 563 23.40 -6.64 -40.87
N PHE A 564 23.06 -6.65 -42.17
CA PHE A 564 24.07 -6.69 -43.22
C PHE A 564 24.98 -5.43 -43.23
N MET A 565 24.45 -4.28 -42.85
CA MET A 565 25.17 -3.00 -42.76
C MET A 565 26.08 -2.92 -41.54
N ILE A 566 25.57 -3.19 -40.34
CA ILE A 566 26.25 -2.86 -39.07
C ILE A 566 27.00 -4.06 -38.48
N ARG A 567 26.41 -5.25 -38.48
CA ARG A 567 27.01 -6.51 -37.98
C ARG A 567 27.57 -6.43 -36.54
N LYS A 568 26.87 -5.73 -35.65
CA LYS A 568 27.20 -5.63 -34.22
C LYS A 568 26.12 -6.32 -33.40
N PHE A 569 26.49 -6.81 -32.21
CA PHE A 569 25.52 -7.29 -31.23
C PHE A 569 24.54 -6.18 -30.85
N GLY A 570 23.34 -6.51 -30.39
CA GLY A 570 22.34 -5.58 -29.84
C GLY A 570 21.65 -4.64 -30.84
N ILE A 571 22.10 -4.60 -32.10
CA ILE A 571 21.60 -3.64 -33.08
C ILE A 571 20.17 -3.94 -33.54
N ILE A 572 19.78 -5.22 -33.57
CA ILE A 572 18.44 -5.63 -33.96
C ILE A 572 17.47 -5.37 -32.83
N LEU A 573 17.86 -5.68 -31.59
CA LEU A 573 17.05 -5.34 -30.42
C LEU A 573 16.76 -3.84 -30.36
N LEU A 574 17.77 -3.00 -30.58
CA LEU A 574 17.62 -1.54 -30.67
C LEU A 574 16.69 -1.11 -31.82
N LEU A 575 16.87 -1.69 -33.02
CA LEU A 575 16.01 -1.44 -34.17
C LEU A 575 14.54 -1.72 -33.84
N LEU A 576 14.27 -2.86 -33.19
CA LEU A 576 12.91 -3.28 -32.90
C LEU A 576 12.26 -2.45 -31.79
N LEU A 577 12.97 -2.17 -30.70
CA LEU A 577 12.45 -1.34 -29.61
C LEU A 577 12.13 0.08 -30.09
N LEU A 578 13.05 0.72 -30.82
CA LEU A 578 12.83 2.05 -31.38
C LEU A 578 11.79 2.04 -32.50
N GLY A 579 11.73 0.95 -33.27
CA GLY A 579 10.71 0.74 -34.29
C GLY A 579 9.30 0.72 -33.71
N VAL A 580 9.05 -0.05 -32.64
CA VAL A 580 7.74 -0.07 -31.94
C VAL A 580 7.37 1.31 -31.40
N PHE A 581 8.34 2.04 -30.87
CA PHE A 581 8.10 3.38 -30.31
C PHE A 581 7.64 4.39 -31.38
N LEU A 582 8.27 4.37 -32.56
CA LEU A 582 7.98 5.32 -33.64
C LEU A 582 6.82 4.88 -34.53
N ILE A 583 6.62 3.58 -34.69
CA ILE A 583 5.57 3.00 -35.51
C ILE A 583 4.35 2.78 -34.60
N LYS A 584 3.59 3.85 -34.35
CA LYS A 584 2.32 3.83 -33.59
C LYS A 584 1.23 2.92 -34.21
N SER A 585 1.52 2.25 -35.32
CA SER A 585 0.59 1.52 -36.19
C SER A 585 1.12 0.16 -36.63
N LEU A 586 1.80 -0.61 -35.75
CA LEU A 586 1.88 -2.06 -35.97
C LEU A 586 0.46 -2.61 -35.76
N PRO A 587 -0.31 -2.90 -36.83
CA PRO A 587 -1.77 -2.93 -36.78
C PRO A 587 -2.35 -3.95 -35.78
N ASP A 588 -1.56 -4.97 -35.44
CA ASP A 588 -2.02 -6.11 -34.64
C ASP A 588 -1.29 -6.23 -33.28
N LEU A 589 -0.26 -5.42 -33.03
CA LEU A 589 0.37 -5.30 -31.70
C LEU A 589 -0.26 -4.18 -30.86
N ASN A 590 -0.97 -3.23 -31.46
CA ASN A 590 -1.66 -2.17 -30.72
C ASN A 590 -2.77 -2.71 -29.80
N GLY A 591 -3.42 -3.82 -30.17
CA GLY A 591 -4.40 -4.50 -29.30
C GLY A 591 -3.79 -5.15 -28.05
N LEU A 592 -2.46 -5.23 -27.97
CA LEU A 592 -1.72 -5.81 -26.84
C LEU A 592 -1.21 -4.75 -25.84
N GLY A 593 -1.34 -3.46 -26.15
CA GLY A 593 -0.90 -2.35 -25.29
C GLY A 593 0.58 -2.48 -24.90
N THR A 594 0.87 -2.39 -23.61
CA THR A 594 2.24 -2.50 -23.07
C THR A 594 2.88 -3.86 -23.31
N LYS A 595 2.09 -4.92 -23.53
CA LYS A 595 2.61 -6.28 -23.80
C LYS A 595 3.32 -6.37 -25.16
N ALA A 596 3.08 -5.42 -26.07
CA ALA A 596 3.80 -5.34 -27.35
C ALA A 596 5.31 -5.14 -27.15
N TYR A 597 5.71 -4.30 -26.19
CA TYR A 597 7.13 -4.08 -25.86
C TYR A 597 7.80 -5.35 -25.34
N LEU A 598 7.07 -6.13 -24.54
CA LEU A 598 7.57 -7.39 -23.98
C LEU A 598 7.75 -8.46 -25.07
N ILE A 599 6.80 -8.57 -26.01
CA ILE A 599 6.95 -9.44 -27.19
C ILE A 599 8.18 -9.07 -28.01
N VAL A 600 8.39 -7.77 -28.24
CA VAL A 600 9.54 -7.28 -29.01
C VAL A 600 10.86 -7.49 -28.27
N LEU A 601 10.88 -7.34 -26.94
CA LEU A 601 12.05 -7.62 -26.13
C LEU A 601 12.44 -9.10 -26.20
N ILE A 602 11.47 -10.01 -26.04
CA ILE A 602 11.70 -11.46 -26.18
C ILE A 602 12.19 -11.79 -27.59
N THR A 603 11.49 -11.30 -28.61
CA THR A 603 11.83 -11.56 -30.02
C THR A 603 13.23 -11.04 -30.35
N GLY A 604 13.53 -9.80 -29.99
CA GLY A 604 14.83 -9.18 -30.19
C GLY A 604 15.95 -9.89 -29.41
N GLY A 605 15.69 -10.33 -28.17
CA GLY A 605 16.65 -11.09 -27.37
C GLY A 605 16.99 -12.44 -27.99
N ILE A 606 15.99 -13.19 -28.46
CA ILE A 606 16.20 -14.47 -29.16
C ILE A 606 16.98 -14.24 -30.46
N PHE A 607 16.66 -13.16 -31.19
CA PHE A 607 17.38 -12.74 -32.38
C PHE A 607 18.87 -12.57 -32.14
N GLU A 608 19.23 -11.77 -31.14
CA GLU A 608 20.61 -11.49 -30.77
C GLU A 608 21.34 -12.76 -30.31
N LEU A 609 20.66 -13.63 -29.56
CA LEU A 609 21.22 -14.91 -29.11
C LEU A 609 21.53 -15.84 -30.28
N MET A 610 20.60 -16.02 -31.22
CA MET A 610 20.83 -16.85 -32.41
C MET A 610 21.97 -16.29 -33.27
N GLN A 611 22.06 -14.96 -33.38
CA GLN A 611 23.13 -14.32 -34.15
C GLN A 611 24.49 -14.41 -33.47
N TYR A 612 24.54 -14.27 -32.15
CA TYR A 612 25.75 -14.48 -31.37
C TYR A 612 26.31 -15.89 -31.60
N ILE A 613 25.43 -16.91 -31.62
CA ILE A 613 25.81 -18.30 -31.92
C ILE A 613 26.42 -18.41 -33.33
N ILE A 614 25.79 -17.80 -34.35
CA ILE A 614 26.30 -17.82 -35.73
C ILE A 614 27.65 -17.11 -35.85
N TYR A 615 27.78 -15.96 -35.19
CA TYR A 615 29.03 -15.19 -35.17
C TYR A 615 30.16 -16.00 -34.54
N LYS A 616 29.90 -16.64 -33.40
CA LYS A 616 30.86 -17.53 -32.70
C LYS A 616 31.27 -18.72 -33.57
N LEU A 617 30.35 -19.26 -34.37
CA LEU A 617 30.62 -20.33 -35.34
C LEU A 617 31.38 -19.85 -36.59
N LYS A 618 31.76 -18.57 -36.69
CA LYS A 618 32.47 -17.94 -37.83
C LYS A 618 31.77 -18.12 -39.18
N ILE A 619 30.47 -18.39 -39.18
CA ILE A 619 29.73 -18.63 -40.43
C ILE A 619 29.34 -17.28 -41.01
N LYS A 620 30.06 -16.84 -42.05
CA LYS A 620 29.89 -15.51 -42.69
C LYS A 620 28.94 -15.53 -43.90
N ASN A 621 28.13 -16.58 -44.06
CA ASN A 621 27.32 -16.76 -45.25
C ASN A 621 26.04 -15.91 -45.15
N PRO A 622 25.72 -15.07 -46.16
CA PRO A 622 24.47 -14.30 -46.19
C PRO A 622 23.20 -15.14 -46.03
N VAL A 623 23.25 -16.42 -46.42
CA VAL A 623 22.12 -17.34 -46.28
C VAL A 623 21.75 -17.58 -44.81
N ASP A 624 22.72 -17.67 -43.90
CA ASP A 624 22.43 -17.95 -42.49
C ASP A 624 21.77 -16.76 -41.80
N ILE A 625 22.13 -15.55 -42.22
CA ILE A 625 21.53 -14.30 -41.74
C ILE A 625 20.07 -14.25 -42.15
N ILE A 626 19.79 -14.50 -43.43
CA ILE A 626 18.43 -14.57 -43.96
C ILE A 626 17.64 -15.63 -43.19
N LEU A 627 18.20 -16.84 -43.03
CA LEU A 627 17.51 -17.95 -42.38
C LEU A 627 17.20 -17.65 -40.90
N VAL A 628 18.11 -17.02 -40.15
CA VAL A 628 17.83 -16.61 -38.77
C VAL A 628 16.78 -15.51 -38.70
N THR A 629 16.82 -14.53 -39.60
CA THR A 629 15.78 -13.50 -39.64
C THR A 629 14.41 -14.11 -39.88
N VAL A 630 14.32 -14.99 -40.87
CA VAL A 630 13.06 -15.61 -41.26
C VAL A 630 12.53 -16.52 -40.15
N ILE A 631 13.38 -17.37 -39.56
CA ILE A 631 12.96 -18.28 -38.49
C ILE A 631 12.46 -17.48 -37.28
N ASN A 632 13.20 -16.48 -36.81
CA ASN A 632 12.78 -15.74 -35.63
C ASN A 632 11.48 -14.95 -35.84
N LEU A 633 11.30 -14.35 -37.01
CA LEU A 633 10.03 -13.68 -37.35
C LEU A 633 8.88 -14.67 -37.42
N ALA A 634 9.10 -15.85 -38.02
CA ALA A 634 8.11 -16.90 -38.10
C ALA A 634 7.60 -17.35 -36.73
N PHE A 635 8.42 -17.26 -35.67
CA PHE A 635 8.01 -17.65 -34.32
C PHE A 635 7.31 -16.53 -33.51
N ILE A 636 7.17 -15.30 -34.03
CA ILE A 636 6.46 -14.21 -33.32
C ILE A 636 5.02 -14.60 -32.92
N PRO A 637 4.20 -15.23 -33.79
CA PRO A 637 2.85 -15.67 -33.41
C PRO A 637 2.86 -16.65 -32.22
N LEU A 638 3.85 -17.54 -32.16
CA LEU A 638 4.00 -18.49 -31.05
C LEU A 638 4.31 -17.76 -29.74
N TRP A 639 5.29 -16.86 -29.74
CA TRP A 639 5.64 -16.06 -28.55
C TRP A 639 4.47 -15.21 -28.08
N THR A 640 3.77 -14.59 -29.02
CA THR A 640 2.57 -13.79 -28.75
C THR A 640 1.47 -14.64 -28.11
N GLY A 641 1.20 -15.84 -28.65
CA GLY A 641 0.21 -16.76 -28.08
C GLY A 641 0.59 -17.24 -26.68
N LEU A 642 1.86 -17.61 -26.47
CA LEU A 642 2.35 -18.09 -25.17
C LEU A 642 2.26 -17.01 -24.08
N LEU A 643 2.57 -15.76 -24.42
CA LEU A 643 2.47 -14.63 -23.49
C LEU A 643 1.03 -14.30 -23.09
N LEU A 644 0.07 -14.61 -23.96
CA LEU A 644 -1.34 -14.40 -23.67
C LEU A 644 -1.93 -15.55 -22.84
N SER A 645 -1.73 -16.79 -23.30
CA SER A 645 -2.10 -17.99 -22.56
C SER A 645 -1.59 -19.25 -23.27
N ALA A 646 -0.89 -20.12 -22.54
CA ALA A 646 -0.53 -21.45 -23.01
C ALA A 646 -1.75 -22.28 -23.46
N ARG A 647 -2.93 -22.06 -22.85
CA ARG A 647 -4.18 -22.74 -23.21
C ARG A 647 -4.70 -22.31 -24.59
N ILE A 648 -4.53 -21.03 -24.96
CA ILE A 648 -4.88 -20.55 -26.31
C ILE A 648 -3.99 -21.25 -27.33
N VAL A 649 -2.67 -21.33 -27.08
CA VAL A 649 -1.73 -22.01 -27.98
C VAL A 649 -2.09 -23.49 -28.16
N ALA A 650 -2.39 -24.19 -27.06
CA ALA A 650 -2.78 -25.60 -27.11
C ALA A 650 -4.10 -25.82 -27.89
N SER A 651 -5.11 -24.96 -27.67
CA SER A 651 -6.42 -25.10 -28.32
C SER A 651 -6.44 -24.67 -29.79
N ARG A 652 -5.48 -23.86 -30.23
CA ARG A 652 -5.41 -23.25 -31.57
C ARG A 652 -4.08 -23.51 -32.28
N TRP A 653 -3.44 -24.65 -31.98
CA TRP A 653 -2.11 -24.96 -32.48
C TRP A 653 -2.00 -24.88 -34.01
N MET A 654 -3.03 -25.34 -34.73
CA MET A 654 -3.04 -25.29 -36.20
C MET A 654 -3.09 -23.86 -36.73
N ASP A 655 -3.85 -22.97 -36.10
CA ASP A 655 -3.93 -21.55 -36.51
C ASP A 655 -2.56 -20.86 -36.31
N ILE A 656 -1.89 -21.17 -35.19
CA ILE A 656 -0.53 -20.67 -34.92
C ILE A 656 0.48 -21.23 -35.92
N LEU A 657 0.44 -22.54 -36.21
CA LEU A 657 1.34 -23.16 -37.16
C LEU A 657 1.18 -22.57 -38.57
N ASN A 658 -0.06 -22.26 -38.97
CA ASN A 658 -0.34 -21.58 -40.23
C ASN A 658 0.28 -20.18 -40.26
N LEU A 659 0.12 -19.39 -39.19
CA LEU A 659 0.74 -18.07 -39.09
C LEU A 659 2.26 -18.16 -39.13
N ILE A 660 2.87 -19.13 -38.42
CA ILE A 660 4.32 -19.38 -38.47
C ILE A 660 4.77 -19.63 -39.92
N LEU A 661 4.05 -20.46 -40.68
CA LEU A 661 4.38 -20.74 -42.07
C LEU A 661 4.25 -19.50 -42.95
N ILE A 662 3.18 -18.73 -42.80
CA ILE A 662 2.96 -17.49 -43.56
C ILE A 662 4.10 -16.51 -43.29
N ASP A 663 4.40 -16.25 -42.02
CA ASP A 663 5.46 -15.34 -41.60
C ASP A 663 6.84 -15.80 -42.06
N PHE A 664 7.06 -17.11 -42.14
CA PHE A 664 8.26 -17.67 -42.74
C PHE A 664 8.41 -17.26 -44.22
N PHE A 665 7.39 -17.45 -45.06
CA PHE A 665 7.52 -17.11 -46.49
C PHE A 665 7.55 -15.62 -46.76
N VAL A 666 6.70 -14.88 -46.05
CA VAL A 666 6.64 -13.43 -46.11
C VAL A 666 7.96 -12.81 -45.65
N GLY A 667 8.48 -13.28 -44.52
CA GLY A 667 9.77 -12.87 -44.01
C GLY A 667 10.91 -13.22 -44.97
N LEU A 668 10.85 -14.38 -45.63
CA LEU A 668 11.85 -14.80 -46.61
C LEU A 668 11.89 -13.84 -47.81
N ILE A 669 10.73 -13.41 -48.31
CA ILE A 669 10.65 -12.43 -49.40
C ILE A 669 11.32 -11.12 -48.96
N GLY A 670 10.93 -10.57 -47.81
CA GLY A 670 11.51 -9.32 -47.28
C GLY A 670 13.03 -9.42 -47.09
N ALA A 671 13.51 -10.50 -46.49
CA ALA A 671 14.93 -10.73 -46.26
C ALA A 671 15.74 -10.91 -47.57
N LEU A 672 15.17 -11.57 -48.59
CA LEU A 672 15.80 -11.71 -49.89
C LEU A 672 15.91 -10.36 -50.62
N ILE A 673 14.86 -9.53 -50.58
CA ILE A 673 14.87 -8.19 -51.17
C ILE A 673 15.95 -7.33 -50.49
N ALA A 674 16.04 -7.38 -49.15
CA ALA A 674 17.07 -6.68 -48.40
C ALA A 674 18.48 -7.14 -48.76
N PHE A 675 18.67 -8.45 -48.94
CA PHE A 675 19.95 -9.00 -49.38
C PHE A 675 20.35 -8.52 -50.77
N VAL A 676 19.42 -8.54 -51.74
CA VAL A 676 19.68 -8.06 -53.11
C VAL A 676 20.03 -6.58 -53.10
N LEU A 677 19.27 -5.76 -52.36
CA LEU A 677 19.55 -4.33 -52.20
C LEU A 677 20.93 -4.10 -51.59
N TRP A 678 21.24 -4.76 -50.48
CA TRP A 678 22.55 -4.67 -49.85
C TRP A 678 23.68 -5.14 -50.77
N PHE A 679 23.49 -6.23 -51.51
CA PHE A 679 24.48 -6.76 -52.44
C PHE A 679 24.76 -5.74 -53.56
N HIS A 680 23.71 -5.15 -54.13
CA HIS A 680 23.83 -4.10 -55.13
C HIS A 680 24.58 -2.88 -54.59
N LEU A 681 24.15 -2.35 -53.43
CA LEU A 681 24.79 -1.24 -52.73
C LEU A 681 26.26 -1.53 -52.42
N ARG A 682 26.61 -2.77 -52.06
CA ARG A 682 27.99 -3.18 -51.80
C ARG A 682 28.85 -3.22 -53.07
N THR A 683 28.26 -3.52 -54.21
CA THR A 683 28.97 -3.58 -55.51
C THR A 683 29.15 -2.23 -56.19
N THR A 684 28.36 -1.21 -55.83
CA THR A 684 28.55 0.15 -56.36
C THR A 684 29.79 0.82 -55.74
N LYS A 685 30.53 1.59 -56.55
CA LYS A 685 31.82 2.21 -56.18
C LYS A 685 31.78 3.05 -54.90
N PHE A 686 30.60 3.55 -54.53
CA PHE A 686 30.38 4.43 -53.37
C PHE A 686 30.72 3.75 -52.02
N ILE A 687 30.39 2.46 -51.86
CA ILE A 687 30.60 1.74 -50.58
C ILE A 687 32.00 1.14 -50.46
N VAL A 688 32.68 0.86 -51.57
CA VAL A 688 34.11 0.46 -51.54
C VAL A 688 34.95 1.59 -50.93
N LYS A 689 34.60 2.85 -51.21
CA LYS A 689 35.19 4.03 -50.55
C LYS A 689 34.79 4.15 -49.08
N TYR A 690 33.59 3.71 -48.69
CA TYR A 690 33.10 3.73 -47.30
C TYR A 690 33.75 2.66 -46.40
N LYS A 691 34.14 1.50 -46.96
CA LYS A 691 34.73 0.37 -46.19
C LYS A 691 36.27 0.39 -46.16
N TYR A 692 36.92 1.08 -47.10
CA TYR A 692 38.38 1.15 -47.24
C TYR A 692 38.93 2.58 -47.33
N GLY A 693 38.08 3.61 -47.25
CA GLY A 693 38.50 5.00 -47.09
C GLY A 693 38.75 5.30 -45.62
N SER A 694 39.94 4.91 -45.16
CA SER A 694 40.74 5.72 -44.24
C SER A 694 41.59 6.66 -45.08
#